data_AF-A0A8J5GY18-F1
#
_entry.id   AF-A0A8J5GY18-F1
#
_cell.length_a   1.000
_cell.length_b   1.000
_cell.length_c   1.000
_cell.angle_alpha   90.00
_cell.angle_beta   90.00
_cell.angle_gamma   90.00
#
_symmetry.space_group_name_H-M   'P 1'
#
loop_
_entity.id
_entity.type
_entity.pdbx_description
1 polymer ?
#
loop_
_entity_poly.entity_id
_entity_poly.type
_entity_poly.pdbx_seq_one_letter_code
_entity_poly.pdbx_strand_id
1 'polypeptide(L)'
;MSYLMQTSMNSILHVASYTIHTRKLILLFLFLQKPGGVIALLDEACMFPKSTHETFAQKLYQTFKTHKRFIKPKLSRTDFAINHYAGEVVYQSDLFLDKNKDYVVAEHQDLLGASKCSFVSGLFPPLPEETSKSSKFSSIGARFKLQLQALMDTLNSTEPHYIRCVKPNNLLKPAIFENSNVMQQLRCGGVLEAIRISCAGFPTRRIFYEFLHRFGVFAPEAFVGNDEKTACRKILESKGLKGFQIGKTKVFLRAGQMAELDALRAEVLNRAAKTIQNQIRTHILQKQFIALRKAAIHVQSLWRRRLACKLYDDMRRENAAIIVQKNWQRHNSKKAYKKLQYSVLVLQSGFRFLAARNEFRFRRQTKAAIFIQAKWRCYRAHSYHKKLKRAAIVTQCRWRGRVARIELRKLKMVVGTTAKNGENGNTTAVSFQAARETGALKEAKDKLEKAVEDLTWRLQLEKRLRTDLEEAKGQEIAKLQNSLQELQSKVDETTAMLVKEREAARKIIEEAPPVVKETTVLVQDTEKIDSLTAEVENLKVLVFICGHTFSIMFDFSYIARSSGYDVLSMASLQFEKQRADDVESKYTEERQANEEKTKKSLEDGGQILQLKETVHRLEEKLANVDSENKVFRQQALSMAPNKLLSGRTKSILQRSSENGHSINGETRSLTDSLSSSFNMRESSEIEDKPQRNLNEKQQENQELMIRCIAQDLGFSGKRPVAACITYKCLLQWRSFEVERTSVFDRIIQTIGHAIETQDNNQILAYWLSNSSTLLLLLQRTLKASGAAGMAPQRRRSSSATLFGRMTQVWNYSFRGTPQGVNLALINGSLTSGVDKLRQVEAKYPALLFKQQLTAYVEKIYGMIRDNLKKEISPLVGSCIQAPRTSRASLVKGSSRSPGTTAAQQILIAHWQGIVKSLDSFLTTLKANHVPPFLVRKVFTQIFSFINVQLFNSLLLRRECCSFSNGEFVKAGLAELEHWCYKATDEYAGSSWDELKHIRQAIGFLVIHQKPKKTLDEISHDLCPVLSVQQLYRISTMYWDDKYGTHSVSPEARCLSNTFMKNVISDMRVLMIEDSNNPVSTSFLLDDDSSIPFSVDDISKSMEPIDIADIEPPPLVQENSGFMFLLPRVD
;
A
#
# COMPACT_ATOMS: atom_id res chain seq x y z
N MET A 1 19.98 44.49 -58.01
CA MET A 1 19.97 44.27 -56.54
C MET A 1 20.99 43.24 -56.04
N SER A 2 21.40 42.23 -56.81
CA SER A 2 22.44 41.25 -56.40
C SER A 2 23.72 41.94 -55.89
N TYR A 3 24.15 42.98 -56.61
CA TYR A 3 25.22 43.91 -56.21
C TYR A 3 25.11 44.44 -54.76
N LEU A 4 23.93 44.67 -54.20
CA LEU A 4 23.74 45.26 -52.86
C LEU A 4 23.81 44.23 -51.73
N MET A 5 23.39 42.98 -51.97
CA MET A 5 23.69 41.89 -51.05
C MET A 5 25.12 41.38 -51.22
N GLN A 6 25.69 41.50 -52.42
CA GLN A 6 27.11 41.22 -52.64
C GLN A 6 27.98 42.29 -51.98
N THR A 7 27.68 43.60 -52.05
CA THR A 7 28.42 44.60 -51.26
C THR A 7 28.16 44.47 -49.77
N SER A 8 26.99 44.04 -49.29
CA SER A 8 26.74 43.80 -47.85
C SER A 8 27.47 42.55 -47.32
N MET A 9 27.40 41.43 -48.04
CA MET A 9 28.10 40.21 -47.65
C MET A 9 29.61 40.32 -47.90
N ASN A 10 30.03 40.98 -48.98
CA ASN A 10 31.40 41.47 -49.15
C ASN A 10 31.74 42.62 -48.21
N SER A 11 30.82 43.26 -47.47
CA SER A 11 31.16 44.22 -46.39
C SER A 11 31.42 43.50 -45.09
N ILE A 12 30.65 42.46 -44.76
CA ILE A 12 30.95 41.61 -43.60
C ILE A 12 32.21 40.78 -43.89
N LEU A 13 32.39 40.29 -45.13
CA LEU A 13 33.65 39.69 -45.58
C LEU A 13 34.76 40.74 -45.82
N HIS A 14 34.50 42.00 -46.18
CA HIS A 14 35.54 43.05 -46.20
C HIS A 14 35.89 43.53 -44.81
N VAL A 15 35.01 43.49 -43.81
CA VAL A 15 35.33 43.92 -42.44
C VAL A 15 35.95 42.77 -41.66
N ALA A 16 35.46 41.54 -41.84
CA ALA A 16 36.15 40.34 -41.36
C ALA A 16 37.50 40.17 -42.07
N SER A 17 37.58 40.32 -43.41
CA SER A 17 38.88 40.29 -44.11
C SER A 17 39.71 41.52 -43.82
N TYR A 18 39.22 42.76 -43.73
CA TYR A 18 40.06 43.90 -43.29
C TYR A 18 40.64 43.57 -41.92
N THR A 19 39.82 43.11 -40.97
CA THR A 19 40.29 42.80 -39.63
C THR A 19 41.26 41.62 -39.62
N ILE A 20 41.01 40.54 -40.36
CA ILE A 20 41.87 39.33 -40.41
C ILE A 20 43.14 39.58 -41.25
N HIS A 21 42.99 40.19 -42.43
CA HIS A 21 44.04 40.49 -43.39
C HIS A 21 44.97 41.58 -42.83
N THR A 22 44.47 42.70 -42.27
CA THR A 22 45.35 43.64 -41.53
C THR A 22 46.01 42.94 -40.33
N ARG A 23 45.27 42.16 -39.53
CA ARG A 23 45.86 41.41 -38.39
C ARG A 23 46.94 40.41 -38.82
N LYS A 24 46.82 39.80 -40.01
CA LYS A 24 47.81 38.90 -40.62
C LYS A 24 49.00 39.68 -41.20
N LEU A 25 48.76 40.66 -42.06
CA LEU A 25 49.80 41.52 -42.67
C LEU A 25 50.67 42.18 -41.61
N ILE A 26 50.08 42.80 -40.57
CA ILE A 26 50.84 43.43 -39.48
C ILE A 26 51.75 42.42 -38.74
N LEU A 27 51.32 41.17 -38.59
CA LEU A 27 52.14 40.11 -37.99
C LEU A 27 53.22 39.59 -38.97
N LEU A 28 52.90 39.51 -40.27
CA LEU A 28 53.83 39.07 -41.31
C LEU A 28 54.93 40.11 -41.54
N PHE A 29 54.59 41.40 -41.56
CA PHE A 29 55.54 42.52 -41.59
C PHE A 29 56.47 42.47 -40.37
N LEU A 30 55.93 42.32 -39.15
CA LEU A 30 56.75 42.23 -37.92
C LEU A 30 57.89 41.21 -38.04
N PHE A 31 57.66 40.05 -38.67
CA PHE A 31 58.71 39.05 -38.90
C PHE A 31 59.55 39.30 -40.16
N LEU A 32 58.92 39.59 -41.31
CA LEU A 32 59.53 39.45 -42.64
C LEU A 32 59.90 40.78 -43.32
N GLN A 33 59.58 41.94 -42.74
CA GLN A 33 59.90 43.25 -43.31
C GLN A 33 61.42 43.46 -43.38
N LYS A 34 61.92 44.01 -44.49
CA LYS A 34 63.28 44.54 -44.62
C LYS A 34 63.19 46.03 -45.04
N PRO A 35 63.91 46.95 -44.39
CA PRO A 35 64.66 46.78 -43.14
C PRO A 35 63.74 46.60 -41.91
N GLY A 36 64.30 46.18 -40.77
CA GLY A 36 63.68 46.34 -39.45
C GLY A 36 62.70 45.27 -38.95
N GLY A 37 62.38 44.21 -39.71
CA GLY A 37 61.62 43.05 -39.19
C GLY A 37 62.47 42.13 -38.30
N VAL A 38 61.84 41.28 -37.47
CA VAL A 38 62.54 40.39 -36.51
C VAL A 38 63.62 39.53 -37.17
N ILE A 39 63.35 38.94 -38.34
CA ILE A 39 64.37 38.13 -39.06
C ILE A 39 65.48 39.02 -39.62
N ALA A 40 65.16 40.22 -40.09
CA ALA A 40 66.18 41.16 -40.61
C ALA A 40 67.15 41.60 -39.50
N LEU A 41 66.61 41.93 -38.32
CA LEU A 41 67.40 42.30 -37.14
C LEU A 41 68.25 41.13 -36.62
N LEU A 42 67.79 39.88 -36.82
CA LEU A 42 68.54 38.66 -36.50
C LEU A 42 69.66 38.41 -37.52
N ASP A 43 69.39 38.55 -38.82
CA ASP A 43 70.40 38.48 -39.89
C ASP A 43 71.52 39.51 -39.64
N GLU A 44 71.14 40.77 -39.36
CA GLU A 44 72.08 41.84 -38.97
C GLU A 44 72.92 41.43 -37.76
N ALA A 45 72.29 40.94 -36.68
CA ALA A 45 73.00 40.54 -35.47
C ALA A 45 73.92 39.31 -35.67
N CYS A 46 73.62 38.42 -36.62
CA CYS A 46 74.48 37.29 -36.97
C CYS A 46 75.77 37.72 -37.69
N MET A 47 75.75 38.85 -38.42
CA MET A 47 76.93 39.37 -39.13
C MET A 47 77.92 40.13 -38.22
N PHE A 48 77.52 40.50 -37.00
CA PHE A 48 78.40 41.21 -36.05
C PHE A 48 79.07 40.23 -35.06
N PRO A 49 80.40 40.02 -35.10
CA PRO A 49 81.09 38.98 -34.34
C PRO A 49 81.09 39.17 -32.81
N LYS A 50 80.60 40.32 -32.30
CA LYS A 50 80.44 40.60 -30.86
C LYS A 50 78.97 40.58 -30.38
N SER A 51 78.00 40.27 -31.25
CA SER A 51 76.58 40.24 -30.86
C SER A 51 76.23 38.97 -30.09
N THR A 52 75.56 39.15 -28.94
CA THR A 52 74.99 38.07 -28.12
C THR A 52 73.46 38.06 -28.21
N HIS A 53 72.83 36.97 -27.76
CA HIS A 53 71.38 36.85 -27.67
C HIS A 53 70.75 37.95 -26.78
N GLU A 54 71.44 38.41 -25.74
CA GLU A 54 71.04 39.59 -24.95
C GLU A 54 71.03 40.87 -25.79
N THR A 55 72.10 41.15 -26.55
CA THR A 55 72.15 42.35 -27.41
C THR A 55 71.09 42.33 -28.50
N PHE A 56 70.78 41.16 -29.05
CA PHE A 56 69.68 40.97 -30.00
C PHE A 56 68.31 41.23 -29.35
N ALA A 57 68.04 40.66 -28.17
CA ALA A 57 66.81 40.92 -27.41
C ALA A 57 66.65 42.42 -27.07
N GLN A 58 67.73 43.08 -26.66
CA GLN A 58 67.75 44.53 -26.41
C GLN A 58 67.45 45.35 -27.67
N LYS A 59 68.02 44.97 -28.82
CA LYS A 59 67.72 45.60 -30.12
C LYS A 59 66.24 45.45 -30.49
N LEU A 60 65.66 44.25 -30.33
CA LEU A 60 64.21 44.02 -30.50
C LEU A 60 63.37 44.91 -29.57
N TYR A 61 63.71 45.02 -28.28
CA TYR A 61 63.00 45.87 -27.33
C TYR A 61 63.06 47.36 -27.70
N GLN A 62 64.15 47.82 -28.30
CA GLN A 62 64.30 49.20 -28.76
C GLN A 62 63.47 49.45 -30.02
N THR A 63 63.61 48.61 -31.06
CA THR A 63 62.91 48.76 -32.34
C THR A 63 61.39 48.62 -32.21
N PHE A 64 60.91 47.70 -31.38
CA PHE A 64 59.46 47.38 -31.28
C PHE A 64 58.75 47.93 -30.04
N LYS A 65 59.37 48.87 -29.29
CA LYS A 65 58.85 49.46 -28.05
C LYS A 65 57.39 49.93 -28.12
N THR A 66 56.94 50.42 -29.28
CA THR A 66 55.59 50.97 -29.51
C THR A 66 54.64 50.01 -30.24
N HIS A 67 55.11 48.83 -30.65
CA HIS A 67 54.35 47.96 -31.55
C HIS A 67 53.35 47.08 -30.79
N LYS A 68 52.04 47.30 -31.00
CA LYS A 68 50.92 46.69 -30.25
C LYS A 68 50.86 45.14 -30.22
N ARG A 69 51.69 44.43 -30.98
CA ARG A 69 51.81 42.96 -30.96
C ARG A 69 53.10 42.43 -30.34
N PHE A 70 54.08 43.29 -30.10
CA PHE A 70 55.35 42.92 -29.47
C PHE A 70 55.26 43.26 -27.98
N ILE A 71 55.65 42.32 -27.13
CA ILE A 71 55.51 42.38 -25.68
C ILE A 71 56.87 42.08 -25.08
N LYS A 72 57.38 42.99 -24.25
CA LYS A 72 58.54 42.70 -23.40
C LYS A 72 58.07 42.04 -22.09
N PRO A 73 58.48 40.80 -21.78
CA PRO A 73 58.20 40.17 -20.48
C PRO A 73 58.78 41.00 -19.33
N LYS A 74 58.03 41.13 -18.22
CA LYS A 74 58.41 42.02 -17.12
C LYS A 74 59.62 41.56 -16.30
N LEU A 75 59.92 40.26 -16.31
CA LEU A 75 60.93 39.62 -15.45
C LEU A 75 62.17 39.14 -16.21
N SER A 76 62.08 38.99 -17.53
CA SER A 76 63.19 38.50 -18.36
C SER A 76 63.96 39.64 -19.04
N ARG A 77 65.25 39.40 -19.30
CA ARG A 77 66.14 40.31 -20.02
C ARG A 77 66.46 39.82 -21.44
N THR A 78 66.17 38.55 -21.75
CA THR A 78 66.46 37.87 -23.02
C THR A 78 65.20 37.47 -23.78
N ASP A 79 64.10 37.15 -23.09
CA ASP A 79 62.87 36.68 -23.74
C ASP A 79 62.09 37.83 -24.40
N PHE A 80 61.41 37.56 -25.51
CA PHE A 80 60.44 38.47 -26.12
C PHE A 80 59.15 37.72 -26.43
N ALA A 81 58.00 38.37 -26.28
CA ALA A 81 56.71 37.77 -26.57
C ALA A 81 56.03 38.45 -27.76
N ILE A 82 55.36 37.66 -28.60
CA ILE A 82 54.61 38.15 -29.76
C ILE A 82 53.18 37.64 -29.66
N ASN A 83 52.22 38.54 -29.86
CA ASN A 83 50.81 38.21 -29.94
C ASN A 83 50.47 37.80 -31.39
N HIS A 84 50.38 36.49 -31.64
CA HIS A 84 50.08 35.89 -32.95
C HIS A 84 48.56 35.93 -33.26
N TYR A 85 48.11 35.13 -34.23
CA TYR A 85 46.67 34.98 -34.53
C TYR A 85 45.94 34.12 -33.48
N ALA A 86 46.60 33.11 -32.92
CA ALA A 86 46.02 32.18 -31.94
C ALA A 86 46.19 32.61 -30.46
N GLY A 87 47.09 33.56 -30.17
CA GLY A 87 47.43 34.00 -28.82
C GLY A 87 48.87 34.50 -28.68
N GLU A 88 49.28 34.80 -27.46
CA GLU A 88 50.64 35.20 -27.11
C GLU A 88 51.59 33.99 -27.09
N VAL A 89 52.78 34.15 -27.66
CA VAL A 89 53.88 33.17 -27.64
C VAL A 89 55.13 33.88 -27.13
N VAL A 90 55.77 33.30 -26.11
CA VAL A 90 57.05 33.77 -25.58
C VAL A 90 58.18 33.03 -26.29
N TYR A 91 59.15 33.78 -26.82
CA TYR A 91 60.36 33.28 -27.45
C TYR A 91 61.56 33.59 -26.56
N GLN A 92 62.41 32.59 -26.37
CA GLN A 92 63.68 32.73 -25.67
C GLN A 92 64.76 33.02 -26.72
N SER A 93 65.48 34.14 -26.59
CA SER A 93 66.49 34.54 -27.61
C SER A 93 67.74 33.65 -27.63
N ASP A 94 67.88 32.78 -26.64
CA ASP A 94 69.01 31.89 -26.46
C ASP A 94 69.16 30.96 -27.69
N LEU A 95 70.39 30.84 -28.20
CA LEU A 95 70.75 30.12 -29.43
C LEU A 95 70.09 30.64 -30.73
N PHE A 96 69.34 31.74 -30.75
CA PHE A 96 68.74 32.26 -32.01
C PHE A 96 69.80 32.63 -33.05
N LEU A 97 70.89 33.25 -32.62
CA LEU A 97 72.00 33.65 -33.51
C LEU A 97 72.67 32.41 -34.12
N ASP A 98 73.00 31.44 -33.28
CA ASP A 98 73.78 30.26 -33.70
C ASP A 98 72.95 29.27 -34.53
N LYS A 99 71.63 29.23 -34.32
CA LYS A 99 70.68 28.51 -35.17
C LYS A 99 70.34 29.22 -36.48
N ASN A 100 70.67 30.51 -36.65
CA ASN A 100 70.36 31.26 -37.88
C ASN A 100 71.56 31.36 -38.84
N LYS A 101 72.80 31.21 -38.36
CA LYS A 101 74.03 31.17 -39.17
C LYS A 101 74.05 29.91 -40.05
N ASP A 102 73.81 30.07 -41.36
CA ASP A 102 73.85 29.00 -42.36
C ASP A 102 75.14 29.12 -43.21
N TYR A 103 76.29 29.11 -42.54
CA TYR A 103 77.59 29.36 -43.18
C TYR A 103 78.15 28.09 -43.84
N VAL A 104 77.88 27.93 -45.12
CA VAL A 104 78.58 26.97 -45.99
C VAL A 104 79.93 27.57 -46.38
N VAL A 105 81.01 26.89 -46.02
CA VAL A 105 82.37 27.19 -46.46
C VAL A 105 82.45 26.86 -47.95
N ALA A 106 82.78 27.85 -48.80
CA ALA A 106 82.78 27.68 -50.26
C ALA A 106 83.81 26.62 -50.69
N GLU A 107 84.98 26.65 -50.06
CA GLU A 107 86.10 25.73 -50.26
C GLU A 107 85.71 24.28 -49.95
N HIS A 108 84.77 24.05 -49.01
CA HIS A 108 84.22 22.71 -48.75
C HIS A 108 83.20 22.30 -49.82
N GLN A 109 82.39 23.23 -50.33
CA GLN A 109 81.46 22.96 -51.42
C GLN A 109 82.21 22.63 -52.72
N ASP A 110 83.28 23.36 -53.04
CA ASP A 110 84.13 23.12 -54.21
C ASP A 110 84.87 21.78 -54.11
N LEU A 111 85.41 21.45 -52.92
CA LEU A 111 86.04 20.14 -52.66
C LEU A 111 85.07 18.96 -52.83
N LEU A 112 83.80 19.12 -52.41
CA LEU A 112 82.77 18.10 -52.54
C LEU A 112 82.21 18.02 -53.98
N GLY A 113 82.10 19.15 -54.68
CA GLY A 113 81.77 19.21 -56.10
C GLY A 113 82.84 18.56 -56.99
N ALA A 114 84.12 18.71 -56.63
CA ALA A 114 85.26 18.04 -57.27
C ALA A 114 85.40 16.54 -56.93
N SER A 115 84.45 15.96 -56.18
CA SER A 115 84.47 14.54 -55.82
C SER A 115 84.31 13.62 -57.02
N LYS A 116 85.18 12.60 -57.09
CA LYS A 116 85.09 11.52 -58.11
C LYS A 116 83.85 10.62 -57.93
N CYS A 117 83.12 10.74 -56.81
CA CYS A 117 81.86 10.03 -56.61
C CYS A 117 80.70 10.86 -57.17
N SER A 118 80.08 10.39 -58.25
CA SER A 118 78.98 11.06 -58.95
C SER A 118 77.77 11.39 -58.08
N PHE A 119 77.51 10.59 -57.03
CA PHE A 119 76.49 10.89 -56.03
C PHE A 119 76.85 12.11 -55.18
N VAL A 120 78.12 12.28 -54.81
CA VAL A 120 78.58 13.40 -53.97
C VAL A 120 78.65 14.69 -54.78
N SER A 121 79.26 14.67 -55.97
CA SER A 121 79.31 15.85 -56.83
C SER A 121 77.91 16.26 -57.34
N GLY A 122 77.01 15.30 -57.56
CA GLY A 122 75.60 15.56 -57.88
C GLY A 122 74.78 16.26 -56.79
N LEU A 123 75.24 16.25 -55.53
CA LEU A 123 74.61 16.99 -54.42
C LEU A 123 75.09 18.45 -54.33
N PHE A 124 76.23 18.78 -54.95
CA PHE A 124 76.86 20.10 -54.92
C PHE A 124 77.13 20.60 -56.35
N PRO A 125 76.07 20.91 -57.14
CA PRO A 125 76.23 21.39 -58.50
C PRO A 125 77.00 22.71 -58.56
N PRO A 126 77.83 22.93 -59.60
CA PRO A 126 78.59 24.17 -59.75
C PRO A 126 77.66 25.38 -59.89
N LEU A 127 78.04 26.49 -59.26
CA LEU A 127 77.27 27.73 -59.26
C LEU A 127 77.42 28.48 -60.60
N PRO A 128 76.37 29.18 -61.08
CA PRO A 128 76.49 30.08 -62.24
C PRO A 128 77.49 31.23 -61.98
N GLU A 129 78.35 31.50 -62.97
CA GLU A 129 79.58 32.30 -62.83
C GLU A 129 79.37 33.78 -62.43
N GLU A 130 78.16 34.32 -62.63
CA GLU A 130 77.83 35.75 -62.41
C GLU A 130 77.80 36.19 -60.93
N THR A 131 78.02 35.29 -59.96
CA THR A 131 77.89 35.59 -58.51
C THR A 131 79.22 35.79 -57.77
N SER A 132 80.34 35.71 -58.47
CA SER A 132 81.73 35.59 -57.97
C SER A 132 82.33 36.78 -57.21
N LYS A 133 81.57 37.80 -56.78
CA LYS A 133 82.09 39.01 -56.09
C LYS A 133 81.36 39.46 -54.82
N SER A 134 80.53 38.62 -54.20
CA SER A 134 80.05 38.89 -52.84
C SER A 134 79.68 37.62 -52.06
N SER A 135 80.41 37.31 -50.99
CA SER A 135 79.98 36.36 -49.95
C SER A 135 78.81 36.95 -49.15
N LYS A 136 77.62 36.95 -49.75
CA LYS A 136 76.37 37.37 -49.10
C LYS A 136 76.05 36.40 -47.97
N PHE A 137 75.97 36.90 -46.74
CA PHE A 137 75.61 36.12 -45.56
C PHE A 137 74.29 35.37 -45.78
N SER A 138 74.37 34.03 -45.83
CA SER A 138 73.22 33.13 -45.88
C SER A 138 72.71 32.87 -44.47
N SER A 139 71.39 32.82 -44.32
CA SER A 139 70.74 32.51 -43.05
C SER A 139 69.52 31.61 -43.23
N ILE A 140 69.28 30.77 -42.22
CA ILE A 140 68.11 29.87 -42.22
C ILE A 140 66.82 30.70 -42.25
N GLY A 141 66.76 31.84 -41.57
CA GLY A 141 65.63 32.77 -41.61
C GLY A 141 65.36 33.37 -43.00
N ALA A 142 66.40 33.74 -43.75
CA ALA A 142 66.27 34.24 -45.11
C ALA A 142 65.81 33.14 -46.08
N ARG A 143 66.39 31.94 -45.98
CA ARG A 143 66.03 30.76 -46.79
C ARG A 143 64.59 30.32 -46.52
N PHE A 144 64.18 30.26 -45.26
CA PHE A 144 62.81 29.97 -44.83
C PHE A 144 61.81 31.01 -45.37
N LYS A 145 62.16 32.31 -45.35
CA LYS A 145 61.31 33.37 -45.94
C LYS A 145 61.07 33.12 -47.44
N LEU A 146 62.11 32.76 -48.20
CA LEU A 146 62.00 32.50 -49.64
C LEU A 146 61.13 31.27 -49.93
N GLN A 147 61.34 30.17 -49.19
CA GLN A 147 60.52 28.96 -49.31
C GLN A 147 59.05 29.22 -48.95
N LEU A 148 58.79 30.01 -47.90
CA LEU A 148 57.43 30.38 -47.49
C LEU A 148 56.74 31.27 -48.54
N GLN A 149 57.48 32.17 -49.20
CA GLN A 149 56.95 32.99 -50.28
C GLN A 149 56.55 32.12 -51.48
N ALA A 150 57.45 31.26 -51.97
CA ALA A 150 57.16 30.35 -53.09
C ALA A 150 55.97 29.41 -52.81
N LEU A 151 55.83 28.93 -51.57
CA LEU A 151 54.66 28.16 -51.12
C LEU A 151 53.38 28.99 -51.14
N MET A 152 53.43 30.24 -50.64
CA MET A 152 52.28 31.14 -50.67
C MET A 152 51.86 31.49 -52.10
N ASP A 153 52.80 31.72 -53.01
CA ASP A 153 52.51 32.02 -54.42
C ASP A 153 51.88 30.81 -55.13
N THR A 154 52.39 29.62 -54.87
CA THR A 154 51.80 28.35 -55.32
C THR A 154 50.36 28.19 -54.80
N LEU A 155 50.12 28.43 -53.51
CA LEU A 155 48.78 28.33 -52.92
C LEU A 155 47.82 29.41 -53.44
N ASN A 156 48.30 30.64 -53.67
CA ASN A 156 47.50 31.74 -54.20
C ASN A 156 47.06 31.53 -55.67
N SER A 157 47.74 30.63 -56.41
CA SER A 157 47.30 30.21 -57.75
C SER A 157 46.19 29.14 -57.74
N THR A 158 45.70 28.73 -56.57
CA THR A 158 44.69 27.66 -56.38
C THR A 158 43.51 28.13 -55.52
N GLU A 159 42.39 27.37 -55.51
CA GLU A 159 41.31 27.58 -54.53
C GLU A 159 41.59 26.80 -53.24
N PRO A 160 41.81 27.46 -52.08
CA PRO A 160 42.24 26.77 -50.86
C PRO A 160 41.05 26.21 -50.05
N HIS A 161 40.93 24.88 -50.01
CA HIS A 161 40.03 24.18 -49.08
C HIS A 161 40.71 23.87 -47.73
N TYR A 162 39.97 24.00 -46.62
CA TYR A 162 40.55 23.94 -45.27
C TYR A 162 40.01 22.76 -44.46
N ILE A 163 40.90 21.81 -44.13
CA ILE A 163 40.67 20.77 -43.12
C ILE A 163 41.44 21.13 -41.85
N ARG A 164 40.91 20.72 -40.68
CA ARG A 164 41.52 20.92 -39.36
C ARG A 164 41.43 19.64 -38.54
N CYS A 165 42.53 18.89 -38.50
CA CYS A 165 42.66 17.68 -37.69
C CYS A 165 42.81 18.04 -36.20
N VAL A 166 42.24 17.21 -35.33
CA VAL A 166 42.29 17.37 -33.86
C VAL A 166 42.55 16.00 -33.24
N LYS A 167 43.57 15.89 -32.38
CA LYS A 167 43.90 14.68 -31.61
C LYS A 167 43.02 14.64 -30.34
N PRO A 168 42.07 13.68 -30.20
CA PRO A 168 41.08 13.72 -29.12
C PRO A 168 41.66 13.38 -27.74
N ASN A 169 42.72 12.56 -27.68
CA ASN A 169 43.45 12.23 -26.46
C ASN A 169 44.91 11.89 -26.79
N ASN A 170 45.81 12.05 -25.83
CA ASN A 170 47.24 11.79 -26.02
C ASN A 170 47.59 10.30 -26.04
N LEU A 171 46.79 9.47 -25.38
CA LEU A 171 46.97 8.01 -25.25
C LEU A 171 46.62 7.21 -26.51
N LEU A 172 46.11 7.86 -27.57
CA LEU A 172 45.64 7.25 -28.83
C LEU A 172 44.54 6.19 -28.65
N LYS A 173 43.78 6.24 -27.56
CA LYS A 173 42.71 5.27 -27.26
C LYS A 173 41.36 5.68 -27.87
N PRO A 174 40.51 4.73 -28.30
CA PRO A 174 39.15 5.04 -28.75
C PRO A 174 38.30 5.62 -27.61
N ALA A 175 37.28 6.41 -27.96
CA ALA A 175 36.29 7.02 -27.06
C ALA A 175 36.80 7.95 -25.93
N ILE A 176 38.10 8.12 -25.73
CA ILE A 176 38.66 9.06 -24.74
C ILE A 176 38.77 10.47 -25.34
N PHE A 177 38.30 11.49 -24.60
CA PHE A 177 38.34 12.91 -25.01
C PHE A 177 38.95 13.79 -23.92
N GLU A 178 40.18 14.26 -24.14
CA GLU A 178 40.91 15.17 -23.26
C GLU A 178 40.51 16.62 -23.53
N ASN A 179 39.49 17.12 -22.83
CA ASN A 179 38.92 18.46 -23.05
C ASN A 179 39.99 19.58 -23.06
N SER A 180 40.92 19.58 -22.11
CA SER A 180 42.00 20.58 -22.01
C SER A 180 42.93 20.57 -23.24
N ASN A 181 43.33 19.38 -23.69
CA ASN A 181 44.18 19.17 -24.85
C ASN A 181 43.47 19.61 -26.15
N VAL A 182 42.23 19.15 -26.35
CA VAL A 182 41.41 19.53 -27.50
C VAL A 182 41.11 21.03 -27.53
N MET A 183 40.77 21.65 -26.39
CA MET A 183 40.56 23.10 -26.31
C MET A 183 41.83 23.89 -26.64
N GLN A 184 43.01 23.41 -26.26
CA GLN A 184 44.27 24.04 -26.64
C GLN A 184 44.54 23.90 -28.14
N GLN A 185 44.31 22.72 -28.73
CA GLN A 185 44.43 22.51 -30.18
C GLN A 185 43.45 23.40 -30.97
N LEU A 186 42.20 23.57 -30.51
CA LEU A 186 41.21 24.44 -31.16
C LEU A 186 41.56 25.94 -31.07
N ARG A 187 42.30 26.36 -30.03
CA ARG A 187 42.93 27.70 -29.96
C ARG A 187 44.07 27.82 -30.96
N CYS A 188 45.06 26.93 -30.89
CA CYS A 188 46.25 26.94 -31.75
C CYS A 188 45.90 26.82 -33.25
N GLY A 189 44.92 26.00 -33.61
CA GLY A 189 44.41 25.84 -34.97
C GLY A 189 43.53 27.00 -35.47
N GLY A 190 43.27 28.02 -34.63
CA GLY A 190 42.53 29.24 -34.97
C GLY A 190 41.00 29.08 -35.02
N VAL A 191 40.47 27.89 -34.69
CA VAL A 191 39.05 27.55 -34.85
C VAL A 191 38.16 28.42 -33.97
N LEU A 192 38.56 28.66 -32.72
CA LEU A 192 37.78 29.50 -31.79
C LEU A 192 37.75 30.98 -32.20
N GLU A 193 38.83 31.52 -32.78
CA GLU A 193 38.87 32.92 -33.29
C GLU A 193 37.99 33.07 -34.55
N ALA A 194 37.97 32.06 -35.44
CA ALA A 194 37.05 32.02 -36.57
C ALA A 194 35.57 31.97 -36.12
N ILE A 195 35.25 31.15 -35.11
CA ILE A 195 33.91 31.10 -34.49
C ILE A 195 33.56 32.45 -33.86
N ARG A 196 34.46 33.06 -33.09
CA ARG A 196 34.25 34.38 -32.46
C ARG A 196 33.91 35.47 -33.49
N ILE A 197 34.57 35.47 -34.64
CA ILE A 197 34.30 36.40 -35.74
C ILE A 197 32.95 36.09 -36.41
N SER A 198 32.61 34.81 -36.60
CA SER A 198 31.28 34.40 -37.11
C SER A 198 30.13 34.85 -36.19
N CYS A 199 30.30 34.72 -34.87
CA CYS A 199 29.34 35.18 -33.86
C CYS A 199 29.16 36.71 -33.85
N ALA A 200 30.18 37.49 -34.23
CA ALA A 200 30.09 38.93 -34.42
C ALA A 200 29.36 39.35 -35.71
N GLY A 201 29.03 38.39 -36.59
CA GLY A 201 28.12 38.54 -37.72
C GLY A 201 26.68 38.10 -37.38
N PHE A 202 26.02 37.46 -38.34
CA PHE A 202 24.74 36.77 -38.14
C PHE A 202 24.97 35.25 -38.25
N PRO A 203 25.29 34.57 -37.13
CA PRO A 203 25.58 33.14 -37.13
C PRO A 203 24.32 32.30 -37.37
N THR A 204 23.18 32.73 -36.81
CA THR A 204 21.91 32.01 -36.91
C THR A 204 21.13 32.45 -38.14
N ARG A 205 20.78 31.48 -39.00
CA ARG A 205 20.12 31.73 -40.29
C ARG A 205 19.03 30.68 -40.48
N ARG A 206 17.76 31.10 -40.64
CA ARG A 206 16.59 30.21 -40.76
C ARG A 206 15.76 30.57 -41.98
N ILE A 207 15.22 29.59 -42.69
CA ILE A 207 14.25 29.82 -43.77
C ILE A 207 12.96 30.39 -43.17
N PHE A 208 12.21 31.20 -43.92
CA PHE A 208 10.97 31.81 -43.41
C PHE A 208 9.97 30.75 -42.92
N TYR A 209 9.66 29.73 -43.72
CA TYR A 209 8.87 28.56 -43.29
C TYR A 209 9.34 27.94 -41.95
N GLU A 210 10.64 27.61 -41.79
CA GLU A 210 11.18 27.07 -40.53
C GLU A 210 10.94 28.02 -39.34
N PHE A 211 11.13 29.32 -39.56
CA PHE A 211 10.96 30.34 -38.53
C PHE A 211 9.48 30.51 -38.14
N LEU A 212 8.57 30.53 -39.12
CA LEU A 212 7.13 30.61 -38.91
C LEU A 212 6.59 29.36 -38.22
N HIS A 213 7.02 28.17 -38.62
CA HIS A 213 6.62 26.93 -37.96
C HIS A 213 7.07 26.89 -36.48
N ARG A 214 8.30 27.31 -36.19
CA ARG A 214 8.83 27.35 -34.81
C ARG A 214 8.26 28.49 -33.96
N PHE A 215 7.91 29.64 -34.52
CA PHE A 215 7.57 30.84 -33.74
C PHE A 215 6.18 31.45 -34.03
N GLY A 216 5.39 30.86 -34.90
CA GLY A 216 4.03 31.30 -35.24
C GLY A 216 3.06 31.40 -34.06
N VAL A 217 3.28 30.59 -33.02
CA VAL A 217 2.56 30.63 -31.73
C VAL A 217 2.59 32.01 -31.04
N PHE A 218 3.49 32.91 -31.44
CA PHE A 218 3.58 34.28 -30.92
C PHE A 218 2.58 35.28 -31.49
N ALA A 219 2.06 35.01 -32.69
CA ALA A 219 1.11 35.85 -33.40
C ALA A 219 0.37 35.01 -34.46
N PRO A 220 -0.64 34.20 -34.08
CA PRO A 220 -1.44 33.42 -35.04
C PRO A 220 -2.08 34.30 -36.12
N GLU A 221 -2.45 35.53 -35.77
CA GLU A 221 -2.94 36.59 -36.67
C GLU A 221 -1.96 36.91 -37.82
N ALA A 222 -0.65 36.70 -37.64
CA ALA A 222 0.34 37.01 -38.67
C ALA A 222 0.21 36.13 -39.93
N PHE A 223 -0.40 34.94 -39.81
CA PHE A 223 -0.63 34.03 -40.95
C PHE A 223 -1.80 34.44 -41.83
N VAL A 224 -2.70 35.32 -41.36
CA VAL A 224 -3.89 35.72 -42.13
C VAL A 224 -3.49 36.76 -43.19
N GLY A 225 -3.44 36.32 -44.46
CA GLY A 225 -3.29 37.19 -45.63
C GLY A 225 -1.93 37.88 -45.81
N ASN A 226 -0.88 37.48 -45.09
CA ASN A 226 0.46 38.07 -45.21
C ASN A 226 1.44 37.11 -45.90
N ASP A 227 2.30 37.66 -46.77
CA ASP A 227 3.51 36.98 -47.26
C ASP A 227 4.41 36.52 -46.08
N GLU A 228 5.11 35.38 -46.23
CA GLU A 228 5.91 34.75 -45.18
C GLU A 228 6.93 35.72 -44.58
N LYS A 229 7.53 36.55 -45.43
CA LYS A 229 8.50 37.58 -45.05
C LYS A 229 7.90 38.64 -44.12
N THR A 230 6.65 39.00 -44.36
CA THR A 230 5.88 39.97 -43.56
C THR A 230 5.37 39.33 -42.27
N ALA A 231 4.99 38.05 -42.28
CA ALA A 231 4.68 37.30 -41.06
C ALA A 231 5.91 37.17 -40.14
N CYS A 232 7.08 36.81 -40.69
CA CYS A 232 8.35 36.76 -39.95
C CYS A 232 8.68 38.12 -39.30
N ARG A 233 8.49 39.21 -40.06
CA ARG A 233 8.67 40.58 -39.58
C ARG A 233 7.75 40.88 -38.40
N LYS A 234 6.43 40.69 -38.57
CA LYS A 234 5.42 40.96 -37.53
C LYS A 234 5.74 40.21 -36.23
N ILE A 235 6.15 38.95 -36.30
CA ILE A 235 6.54 38.16 -35.13
C ILE A 235 7.72 38.80 -34.38
N LEU A 236 8.81 39.12 -35.09
CA LEU A 236 10.03 39.70 -34.50
C LEU A 236 9.80 41.10 -33.90
N GLU A 237 9.04 41.94 -34.61
CA GLU A 237 8.67 43.29 -34.18
C GLU A 237 7.71 43.23 -32.97
N SER A 238 6.73 42.30 -32.95
CA SER A 238 5.79 42.11 -31.82
C SER A 238 6.43 41.69 -30.50
N LYS A 239 7.68 41.19 -30.53
CA LYS A 239 8.47 40.82 -29.35
C LYS A 239 9.65 41.75 -29.11
N GLY A 240 9.74 42.88 -29.82
CA GLY A 240 10.72 43.95 -29.56
C GLY A 240 12.19 43.58 -29.80
N LEU A 241 12.47 42.48 -30.52
CA LEU A 241 13.81 41.92 -30.66
C LEU A 241 14.74 42.87 -31.42
N LYS A 242 15.82 43.33 -30.76
CA LYS A 242 16.79 44.25 -31.38
C LYS A 242 17.91 43.49 -32.07
N GLY A 243 18.13 43.77 -33.35
CA GLY A 243 19.30 43.31 -34.10
C GLY A 243 19.08 42.10 -35.04
N PHE A 244 17.84 41.78 -35.42
CA PHE A 244 17.59 40.82 -36.52
C PHE A 244 17.77 41.49 -37.90
N GLN A 245 17.83 40.68 -38.97
CA GLN A 245 17.74 41.12 -40.37
C GLN A 245 16.91 40.13 -41.19
N ILE A 246 16.14 40.63 -42.17
CA ILE A 246 15.26 39.81 -43.02
C ILE A 246 15.75 39.87 -44.47
N GLY A 247 16.21 38.73 -44.99
CA GLY A 247 16.74 38.62 -46.34
C GLY A 247 15.66 38.42 -47.41
N LYS A 248 16.01 37.70 -48.48
CA LYS A 248 15.06 37.30 -49.54
C LYS A 248 14.24 36.06 -49.18
N THR A 249 14.84 35.08 -48.50
CA THR A 249 14.25 33.76 -48.17
C THR A 249 14.57 33.28 -46.75
N LYS A 250 15.33 34.08 -45.98
CA LYS A 250 15.85 33.69 -44.67
C LYS A 250 15.83 34.86 -43.67
N VAL A 251 15.51 34.55 -42.41
CA VAL A 251 15.77 35.40 -41.25
C VAL A 251 17.21 35.22 -40.80
N PHE A 252 17.89 36.32 -40.51
CA PHE A 252 19.25 36.38 -39.98
C PHE A 252 19.20 36.94 -38.55
N LEU A 253 19.77 36.20 -37.60
CA LEU A 253 19.75 36.51 -36.18
C LEU A 253 21.17 36.56 -35.61
N ARG A 254 21.38 37.47 -34.66
CA ARG A 254 22.61 37.55 -33.85
C ARG A 254 22.70 36.35 -32.91
N ALA A 255 23.87 36.16 -32.31
CA ALA A 255 24.01 35.23 -31.19
C ALA A 255 23.03 35.59 -30.04
N GLY A 256 22.55 34.59 -29.30
CA GLY A 256 21.59 34.77 -28.20
C GLY A 256 20.11 34.82 -28.62
N GLN A 257 19.75 35.61 -29.64
CA GLN A 257 18.34 35.91 -30.01
C GLN A 257 17.45 34.67 -30.23
N MET A 258 18.00 33.56 -30.73
CA MET A 258 17.25 32.30 -30.90
C MET A 258 16.82 31.69 -29.56
N ALA A 259 17.68 31.77 -28.53
CA ALA A 259 17.37 31.27 -27.19
C ALA A 259 16.37 32.18 -26.46
N GLU A 260 16.42 33.49 -26.72
CA GLU A 260 15.44 34.48 -26.25
C GLU A 260 14.04 34.19 -26.84
N LEU A 261 13.97 33.93 -28.15
CA LEU A 261 12.76 33.44 -28.82
C LEU A 261 12.26 32.09 -28.26
N ASP A 262 13.14 31.11 -28.05
CA ASP A 262 12.73 29.81 -27.48
C ASP A 262 12.23 29.95 -26.02
N ALA A 263 12.84 30.83 -25.21
CA ALA A 263 12.41 31.11 -23.85
C ALA A 263 11.02 31.78 -23.80
N LEU A 264 10.77 32.78 -24.65
CA LEU A 264 9.45 33.40 -24.79
C LEU A 264 8.39 32.37 -25.26
N ARG A 265 8.75 31.43 -26.14
CA ARG A 265 7.84 30.35 -26.59
C ARG A 265 7.48 29.42 -25.43
N ALA A 266 8.45 29.05 -24.60
CA ALA A 266 8.19 28.29 -23.38
C ALA A 266 7.27 29.04 -22.40
N GLU A 267 7.42 30.36 -22.25
CA GLU A 267 6.57 31.17 -21.38
C GLU A 267 5.09 31.20 -21.85
N VAL A 268 4.86 31.38 -23.17
CA VAL A 268 3.51 31.35 -23.76
C VAL A 268 2.84 29.98 -23.56
N LEU A 269 3.55 28.88 -23.84
CA LEU A 269 3.04 27.53 -23.63
C LEU A 269 2.75 27.23 -22.14
N ASN A 270 3.61 27.70 -21.23
CA ASN A 270 3.39 27.58 -19.79
C ASN A 270 2.16 28.38 -19.30
N ARG A 271 1.85 29.55 -19.88
CA ARG A 271 0.61 30.28 -19.59
C ARG A 271 -0.63 29.49 -20.03
N ALA A 272 -0.63 28.96 -21.25
CA ALA A 272 -1.73 28.12 -21.74
C ALA A 272 -1.95 26.86 -20.86
N ALA A 273 -0.86 26.18 -20.47
CA ALA A 273 -0.92 25.04 -19.57
C ALA A 273 -1.51 25.40 -18.20
N LYS A 274 -1.16 26.55 -17.61
CA LYS A 274 -1.75 27.04 -16.35
C LYS A 274 -3.26 27.27 -16.47
N THR A 275 -3.74 27.86 -17.56
CA THR A 275 -5.19 28.06 -17.80
C THR A 275 -5.95 26.73 -17.83
N ILE A 276 -5.43 25.72 -18.55
CA ILE A 276 -6.03 24.38 -18.63
C ILE A 276 -6.00 23.70 -17.25
N GLN A 277 -4.87 23.76 -16.53
CA GLN A 277 -4.74 23.20 -15.18
C GLN A 277 -5.72 23.84 -14.18
N ASN A 278 -5.92 25.15 -14.25
CA ASN A 278 -6.86 25.85 -13.38
C ASN A 278 -8.30 25.37 -13.63
N GLN A 279 -8.74 25.29 -14.89
CA GLN A 279 -10.10 24.83 -15.22
C GLN A 279 -10.34 23.38 -14.76
N ILE A 280 -9.36 22.49 -14.95
CA ILE A 280 -9.45 21.09 -14.49
C ILE A 280 -9.47 21.00 -12.96
N ARG A 281 -8.64 21.79 -12.25
CA ARG A 281 -8.63 21.84 -10.77
C ARG A 281 -9.98 22.32 -10.22
N THR A 282 -10.54 23.40 -10.78
CA THR A 282 -11.87 23.91 -10.42
C THR A 282 -12.94 22.83 -10.60
N HIS A 283 -12.94 22.12 -11.74
CA HIS A 283 -13.90 21.05 -12.00
C HIS A 283 -13.77 19.88 -11.00
N ILE A 284 -12.55 19.44 -10.68
CA ILE A 284 -12.30 18.38 -9.70
C ILE A 284 -12.79 18.79 -8.30
N LEU A 285 -12.45 20.01 -7.85
CA LEU A 285 -12.88 20.53 -6.55
C LEU A 285 -14.40 20.70 -6.48
N GLN A 286 -15.04 21.18 -7.55
CA GLN A 286 -16.51 21.30 -7.63
C GLN A 286 -17.18 19.92 -7.54
N LYS A 287 -16.64 18.90 -8.22
CA LYS A 287 -17.14 17.52 -8.15
C LYS A 287 -17.00 16.92 -6.74
N GLN A 288 -15.86 17.17 -6.07
CA GLN A 288 -15.62 16.75 -4.68
C GLN A 288 -16.57 17.45 -3.70
N PHE A 289 -16.76 18.77 -3.84
CA PHE A 289 -17.70 19.55 -3.02
C PHE A 289 -19.14 19.06 -3.17
N ILE A 290 -19.59 18.76 -4.40
CA ILE A 290 -20.94 18.21 -4.64
C ILE A 290 -21.09 16.82 -3.98
N ALA A 291 -20.07 15.97 -4.01
CA ALA A 291 -20.09 14.67 -3.33
C ALA A 291 -20.15 14.83 -1.80
N LEU A 292 -19.33 15.71 -1.22
CA LEU A 292 -19.32 16.01 0.22
C LEU A 292 -20.68 16.57 0.68
N ARG A 293 -21.27 17.50 -0.09
CA ARG A 293 -22.61 18.05 0.18
C ARG A 293 -23.69 16.97 0.17
N LYS A 294 -23.64 16.00 -0.76
CA LYS A 294 -24.57 14.86 -0.79
C LYS A 294 -24.42 13.97 0.46
N ALA A 295 -23.18 13.67 0.88
CA ALA A 295 -22.92 12.91 2.10
C ALA A 295 -23.45 13.63 3.35
N ALA A 296 -23.21 14.94 3.47
CA ALA A 296 -23.71 15.75 4.58
C ALA A 296 -25.25 15.75 4.66
N ILE A 297 -25.94 15.88 3.52
CA ILE A 297 -27.42 15.81 3.47
C ILE A 297 -27.93 14.43 3.92
N HIS A 298 -27.23 13.34 3.58
CA HIS A 298 -27.59 11.98 4.03
C HIS A 298 -27.39 11.80 5.55
N VAL A 299 -26.28 12.29 6.11
CA VAL A 299 -26.07 12.27 7.58
C VAL A 299 -27.13 13.10 8.30
N GLN A 300 -27.51 14.26 7.75
CA GLN A 300 -28.59 15.08 8.30
C GLN A 300 -29.96 14.40 8.24
N SER A 301 -30.29 13.63 7.19
CA SER A 301 -31.57 12.92 7.13
C SER A 301 -31.62 11.74 8.11
N LEU A 302 -30.51 11.02 8.30
CA LEU A 302 -30.38 9.99 9.34
C LEU A 302 -30.54 10.57 10.76
N TRP A 303 -29.96 11.75 11.04
CA TRP A 303 -30.14 12.43 12.32
C TRP A 303 -31.59 12.89 12.56
N ARG A 304 -32.25 13.48 11.55
CA ARG A 304 -33.68 13.83 11.64
C ARG A 304 -34.55 12.60 11.92
N ARG A 305 -34.28 11.47 11.25
CA ARG A 305 -34.95 10.18 11.51
C ARG A 305 -34.71 9.71 12.95
N ARG A 306 -33.47 9.72 13.44
CA ARG A 306 -33.12 9.25 14.79
C ARG A 306 -33.77 10.11 15.89
N LEU A 307 -33.87 11.42 15.69
CA LEU A 307 -34.60 12.33 16.58
C LEU A 307 -36.11 12.00 16.63
N ALA A 308 -36.73 11.79 15.48
CA ALA A 308 -38.15 11.40 15.40
C ALA A 308 -38.43 10.03 16.04
N CYS A 309 -37.54 9.04 15.84
CA CYS A 309 -37.63 7.76 16.53
C CYS A 309 -37.52 7.91 18.06
N LYS A 310 -36.56 8.70 18.56
CA LYS A 310 -36.41 8.93 20.01
C LYS A 310 -37.68 9.53 20.61
N LEU A 311 -38.21 10.61 20.01
CA LEU A 311 -39.47 11.23 20.44
C LEU A 311 -40.64 10.23 20.48
N TYR A 312 -40.76 9.37 19.47
CA TYR A 312 -41.80 8.35 19.43
C TYR A 312 -41.61 7.27 20.51
N ASP A 313 -40.38 6.85 20.80
CA ASP A 313 -40.10 5.90 21.88
C ASP A 313 -40.23 6.51 23.29
N ASP A 314 -40.04 7.83 23.44
CA ASP A 314 -40.38 8.57 24.66
C ASP A 314 -41.92 8.56 24.84
N MET A 315 -42.70 8.98 23.83
CA MET A 315 -44.17 8.94 23.85
C MET A 315 -44.72 7.52 24.09
N ARG A 316 -44.08 6.47 23.56
CA ARG A 316 -44.47 5.07 23.83
C ARG A 316 -44.23 4.67 25.28
N ARG A 317 -43.14 5.12 25.90
CA ARG A 317 -42.85 4.87 27.33
C ARG A 317 -43.86 5.56 28.23
N GLU A 318 -44.22 6.81 27.95
CA GLU A 318 -45.27 7.53 28.67
C GLU A 318 -46.63 6.82 28.58
N ASN A 319 -47.08 6.46 27.36
CA ASN A 319 -48.33 5.73 27.17
C ASN A 319 -48.33 4.37 27.87
N ALA A 320 -47.22 3.63 27.85
CA ALA A 320 -47.09 2.37 28.58
C ALA A 320 -47.19 2.58 30.11
N ALA A 321 -46.52 3.60 30.66
CA ALA A 321 -46.59 3.94 32.08
C ALA A 321 -48.03 4.30 32.50
N ILE A 322 -48.72 5.13 31.72
CA ILE A 322 -50.13 5.50 31.95
C ILE A 322 -51.03 4.25 31.95
N ILE A 323 -50.83 3.31 31.01
CA ILE A 323 -51.60 2.06 30.95
C ILE A 323 -51.35 1.19 32.18
N VAL A 324 -50.11 1.06 32.63
CA VAL A 324 -49.75 0.29 33.84
C VAL A 324 -50.35 0.92 35.09
N GLN A 325 -50.16 2.23 35.30
CA GLN A 325 -50.73 2.98 36.43
C GLN A 325 -52.25 2.85 36.49
N LYS A 326 -52.93 3.11 35.36
CA LYS A 326 -54.40 2.98 35.22
C LYS A 326 -54.91 1.58 35.57
N ASN A 327 -54.23 0.54 35.08
CA ASN A 327 -54.62 -0.85 35.37
C ASN A 327 -54.34 -1.25 36.83
N TRP A 328 -53.25 -0.79 37.42
CA TRP A 328 -52.93 -1.01 38.84
C TRP A 328 -53.94 -0.33 39.76
N GLN A 329 -54.24 0.96 39.53
CA GLN A 329 -55.27 1.71 40.27
C GLN A 329 -56.64 1.01 40.18
N ARG A 330 -57.06 0.63 38.96
CA ARG A 330 -58.29 -0.13 38.71
C ARG A 330 -58.32 -1.46 39.46
N HIS A 331 -57.21 -2.19 39.50
CA HIS A 331 -57.10 -3.44 40.25
C HIS A 331 -57.23 -3.20 41.76
N ASN A 332 -56.51 -2.22 42.31
CA ASN A 332 -56.49 -1.94 43.74
C ASN A 332 -57.88 -1.52 44.25
N SER A 333 -58.55 -0.59 43.56
CA SER A 333 -59.93 -0.19 43.89
C SER A 333 -60.92 -1.35 43.79
N LYS A 334 -60.78 -2.24 42.79
CA LYS A 334 -61.62 -3.45 42.65
C LYS A 334 -61.36 -4.47 43.77
N LYS A 335 -60.11 -4.60 44.24
CA LYS A 335 -59.71 -5.46 45.37
C LYS A 335 -60.29 -4.93 46.68
N ALA A 336 -60.18 -3.62 46.93
CA ALA A 336 -60.74 -2.95 48.11
C ALA A 336 -62.28 -3.08 48.15
N TYR A 337 -62.96 -2.78 47.05
CA TYR A 337 -64.42 -2.91 46.95
C TYR A 337 -64.89 -4.34 47.20
N LYS A 338 -64.24 -5.35 46.59
CA LYS A 338 -64.55 -6.76 46.86
C LYS A 338 -64.36 -7.13 48.33
N LYS A 339 -63.28 -6.70 48.98
CA LYS A 339 -63.05 -6.97 50.42
C LYS A 339 -64.19 -6.41 51.28
N LEU A 340 -64.62 -5.17 51.01
CA LEU A 340 -65.77 -4.56 51.69
C LEU A 340 -67.07 -5.34 51.43
N GLN A 341 -67.33 -5.73 50.17
CA GLN A 341 -68.51 -6.50 49.78
C GLN A 341 -68.60 -7.84 50.52
N TYR A 342 -67.49 -8.58 50.63
CA TYR A 342 -67.45 -9.84 51.38
C TYR A 342 -67.73 -9.61 52.88
N SER A 343 -67.11 -8.61 53.51
CA SER A 343 -67.38 -8.28 54.93
C SER A 343 -68.86 -7.95 55.18
N VAL A 344 -69.48 -7.16 54.30
CA VAL A 344 -70.90 -6.81 54.39
C VAL A 344 -71.80 -8.04 54.21
N LEU A 345 -71.50 -8.92 53.25
CA LEU A 345 -72.25 -10.17 53.05
C LEU A 345 -72.15 -11.12 54.26
N VAL A 346 -70.96 -11.27 54.85
CA VAL A 346 -70.76 -12.06 56.09
C VAL A 346 -71.61 -11.49 57.22
N LEU A 347 -71.53 -10.18 57.49
CA LEU A 347 -72.34 -9.52 58.53
C LEU A 347 -73.85 -9.69 58.28
N GLN A 348 -74.32 -9.45 57.05
CA GLN A 348 -75.72 -9.64 56.67
C GLN A 348 -76.20 -11.09 56.86
N SER A 349 -75.36 -12.08 56.54
CA SER A 349 -75.68 -13.49 56.78
C SER A 349 -75.81 -13.81 58.28
N GLY A 350 -74.91 -13.26 59.11
CA GLY A 350 -74.96 -13.38 60.57
C GLY A 350 -76.21 -12.74 61.18
N PHE A 351 -76.59 -11.54 60.75
CA PHE A 351 -77.82 -10.88 61.19
C PHE A 351 -79.08 -11.65 60.78
N ARG A 352 -79.14 -12.18 59.54
CA ARG A 352 -80.26 -13.03 59.08
C ARG A 352 -80.38 -14.32 59.89
N PHE A 353 -79.25 -14.97 60.19
CA PHE A 353 -79.21 -16.15 61.08
C PHE A 353 -79.68 -15.81 62.50
N LEU A 354 -79.23 -14.70 63.08
CA LEU A 354 -79.62 -14.28 64.42
C LEU A 354 -81.12 -13.96 64.52
N ALA A 355 -81.68 -13.28 63.51
CA ALA A 355 -83.12 -13.03 63.42
C ALA A 355 -83.94 -14.33 63.37
N ALA A 356 -83.56 -15.27 62.50
CA ALA A 356 -84.21 -16.58 62.41
C ALA A 356 -84.10 -17.40 63.72
N ARG A 357 -82.95 -17.32 64.41
CA ARG A 357 -82.70 -17.99 65.70
C ARG A 357 -83.55 -17.38 66.84
N ASN A 358 -83.81 -16.08 66.81
CA ASN A 358 -84.70 -15.41 67.77
C ASN A 358 -86.17 -15.75 67.51
N GLU A 359 -86.62 -15.74 66.26
CA GLU A 359 -87.97 -16.18 65.86
C GLU A 359 -88.24 -17.65 66.25
N PHE A 360 -87.27 -18.54 66.02
CA PHE A 360 -87.34 -19.93 66.48
C PHE A 360 -87.43 -20.03 68.02
N ARG A 361 -86.65 -19.22 68.76
CA ARG A 361 -86.69 -19.18 70.23
C ARG A 361 -88.07 -18.76 70.73
N PHE A 362 -88.66 -17.72 70.14
CA PHE A 362 -90.01 -17.24 70.47
C PHE A 362 -91.06 -18.33 70.20
N ARG A 363 -91.07 -18.94 69.00
CA ARG A 363 -91.95 -20.08 68.68
C ARG A 363 -91.82 -21.24 69.67
N ARG A 364 -90.60 -21.55 70.13
CA ARG A 364 -90.35 -22.61 71.12
C ARG A 364 -90.93 -22.26 72.50
N GLN A 365 -90.78 -21.02 72.95
CA GLN A 365 -91.37 -20.52 74.20
C GLN A 365 -92.90 -20.53 74.14
N THR A 366 -93.50 -20.02 73.05
CA THR A 366 -94.95 -20.02 72.83
C THR A 366 -95.53 -21.43 72.80
N LYS A 367 -94.87 -22.39 72.13
CA LYS A 367 -95.30 -23.81 72.12
C LYS A 367 -95.25 -24.44 73.51
N ALA A 368 -94.24 -24.12 74.33
CA ALA A 368 -94.15 -24.58 75.72
C ALA A 368 -95.27 -23.97 76.60
N ALA A 369 -95.53 -22.67 76.46
CA ALA A 369 -96.62 -21.99 77.17
C ALA A 369 -98.00 -22.59 76.84
N ILE A 370 -98.28 -22.84 75.55
CA ILE A 370 -99.52 -23.50 75.11
C ILE A 370 -99.66 -24.90 75.73
N PHE A 371 -98.59 -25.69 75.79
CA PHE A 371 -98.61 -27.02 76.40
C PHE A 371 -98.93 -26.98 77.90
N ILE A 372 -98.30 -26.06 78.65
CA ILE A 372 -98.56 -25.86 80.08
C ILE A 372 -100.02 -25.43 80.31
N GLN A 373 -100.52 -24.46 79.55
CA GLN A 373 -101.91 -24.02 79.62
C GLN A 373 -102.89 -25.16 79.30
N ALA A 374 -102.61 -25.98 78.30
CA ALA A 374 -103.45 -27.12 77.91
C ALA A 374 -103.52 -28.17 79.04
N LYS A 375 -102.38 -28.52 79.65
CA LYS A 375 -102.33 -29.43 80.80
C LYS A 375 -103.09 -28.87 82.01
N TRP A 376 -102.97 -27.57 82.31
CA TRP A 376 -103.72 -26.94 83.40
C TRP A 376 -105.24 -26.92 83.14
N ARG A 377 -105.68 -26.56 81.91
CA ARG A 377 -107.10 -26.61 81.51
C ARG A 377 -107.67 -28.02 81.64
N CYS A 378 -106.93 -29.04 81.21
CA CYS A 378 -107.28 -30.45 81.36
C CYS A 378 -107.43 -30.87 82.84
N TYR A 379 -106.45 -30.53 83.69
CA TYR A 379 -106.51 -30.80 85.13
C TYR A 379 -107.71 -30.13 85.82
N ARG A 380 -108.02 -28.88 85.45
CA ARG A 380 -109.18 -28.14 85.98
C ARG A 380 -110.49 -28.86 85.66
N ALA A 381 -110.67 -29.32 84.42
CA ALA A 381 -111.85 -30.07 83.99
C ALA A 381 -111.97 -31.43 84.69
N HIS A 382 -110.87 -32.18 84.79
CA HIS A 382 -110.83 -33.47 85.50
C HIS A 382 -111.18 -33.31 86.99
N SER A 383 -110.64 -32.30 87.66
CA SER A 383 -110.94 -31.99 89.07
C SER A 383 -112.41 -31.64 89.28
N TYR A 384 -113.01 -30.86 88.38
CA TYR A 384 -114.44 -30.53 88.41
C TYR A 384 -115.32 -31.78 88.23
N HIS A 385 -115.05 -32.62 87.23
CA HIS A 385 -115.76 -33.89 87.04
C HIS A 385 -115.64 -34.83 88.26
N LYS A 386 -114.45 -34.92 88.88
CA LYS A 386 -114.21 -35.73 90.09
C LYS A 386 -115.02 -35.24 91.29
N LYS A 387 -115.23 -33.91 91.44
CA LYS A 387 -116.14 -33.34 92.45
C LYS A 387 -117.61 -33.67 92.13
N LEU A 388 -118.03 -33.50 90.88
CA LEU A 388 -119.40 -33.82 90.42
C LEU A 388 -119.76 -35.30 90.65
N LYS A 389 -118.84 -36.23 90.32
CA LYS A 389 -119.04 -37.68 90.55
C LYS A 389 -119.19 -38.01 92.04
N ARG A 390 -118.41 -37.37 92.93
CA ARG A 390 -118.58 -37.52 94.39
C ARG A 390 -119.94 -36.99 94.86
N ALA A 391 -120.37 -35.82 94.41
CA ALA A 391 -121.66 -35.25 94.76
C ALA A 391 -122.84 -36.13 94.31
N ALA A 392 -122.80 -36.62 93.06
CA ALA A 392 -123.81 -37.53 92.52
C ALA A 392 -123.97 -38.82 93.35
N ILE A 393 -122.85 -39.46 93.74
CA ILE A 393 -122.85 -40.66 94.57
C ILE A 393 -123.48 -40.38 95.95
N VAL A 394 -123.13 -39.28 96.62
CA VAL A 394 -123.72 -38.92 97.92
C VAL A 394 -125.24 -38.71 97.81
N THR A 395 -125.71 -38.02 96.77
CA THR A 395 -127.14 -37.82 96.51
C THR A 395 -127.85 -39.15 96.20
N GLN A 396 -127.26 -40.01 95.39
CA GLN A 396 -127.81 -41.35 95.07
C GLN A 396 -127.91 -42.25 96.31
N CYS A 397 -126.90 -42.25 97.19
CA CYS A 397 -126.93 -42.98 98.45
C CYS A 397 -128.04 -42.44 99.39
N ARG A 398 -128.16 -41.12 99.53
CA ARG A 398 -129.24 -40.50 100.32
C ARG A 398 -130.63 -40.78 99.73
N TRP A 399 -130.78 -40.83 98.41
CA TRP A 399 -132.04 -41.17 97.74
C TRP A 399 -132.44 -42.63 97.94
N ARG A 400 -131.52 -43.58 97.74
CA ARG A 400 -131.75 -45.01 98.03
C ARG A 400 -132.15 -45.21 99.50
N GLY A 401 -131.46 -44.55 100.42
CA GLY A 401 -131.82 -44.51 101.85
C GLY A 401 -133.11 -43.73 102.19
N ARG A 402 -133.75 -43.05 101.23
CA ARG A 402 -135.10 -42.48 101.38
C ARG A 402 -136.17 -43.47 100.92
N VAL A 403 -135.95 -44.17 99.80
CA VAL A 403 -136.87 -45.18 99.25
C VAL A 403 -137.12 -46.31 100.24
N ALA A 404 -136.06 -46.93 100.80
CA ALA A 404 -136.21 -48.02 101.77
C ALA A 404 -137.00 -47.61 103.04
N ARG A 405 -136.92 -46.34 103.46
CA ARG A 405 -137.70 -45.79 104.59
C ARG A 405 -139.16 -45.45 104.24
N ILE A 406 -139.52 -45.45 102.96
CA ILE A 406 -140.92 -45.33 102.50
C ILE A 406 -141.57 -46.72 102.44
N GLU A 407 -140.84 -47.74 101.97
CA GLU A 407 -141.32 -49.14 101.96
C GLU A 407 -141.56 -49.67 103.37
N LEU A 408 -140.65 -49.39 104.32
CA LEU A 408 -140.83 -49.72 105.74
C LEU A 408 -142.09 -49.09 106.37
N ARG A 409 -142.60 -47.98 105.82
CA ARG A 409 -143.86 -47.35 106.26
C ARG A 409 -145.08 -48.01 105.62
N LYS A 410 -145.01 -48.39 104.33
CA LYS A 410 -146.07 -49.16 103.66
C LYS A 410 -146.32 -50.49 104.37
N LEU A 411 -145.25 -51.18 104.76
CA LEU A 411 -145.31 -52.44 105.53
C LEU A 411 -145.83 -52.29 106.97
N LYS A 412 -146.13 -51.08 107.45
CA LYS A 412 -146.70 -50.82 108.79
C LYS A 412 -148.19 -50.44 108.81
N MET A 413 -148.88 -50.35 107.67
CA MET A 413 -150.32 -50.03 107.61
C MET A 413 -151.21 -51.15 107.03
N VAL A 414 -150.65 -52.35 106.81
CA VAL A 414 -151.40 -53.51 106.26
C VAL A 414 -151.49 -54.65 107.30
N VAL A 415 -151.55 -54.29 108.58
CA VAL A 415 -151.91 -55.21 109.69
C VAL A 415 -153.07 -54.56 110.42
N GLY A 416 -154.27 -55.04 110.11
CA GLY A 416 -155.53 -54.50 110.63
C GLY A 416 -156.07 -55.23 111.84
N THR A 417 -157.17 -54.71 112.36
CA THR A 417 -158.06 -55.32 113.34
C THR A 417 -158.46 -56.75 112.97
N THR A 418 -158.34 -57.71 113.90
CA THR A 418 -159.18 -58.91 113.95
C THR A 418 -159.26 -59.46 115.38
N ALA A 419 -160.18 -60.41 115.60
CA ALA A 419 -160.77 -60.69 116.92
C ALA A 419 -159.97 -61.65 117.83
N LYS A 420 -160.48 -61.75 119.06
CA LYS A 420 -160.08 -62.58 120.20
C LYS A 420 -159.94 -64.09 119.88
N ASN A 421 -159.02 -64.74 120.62
CA ASN A 421 -158.94 -66.18 120.97
C ASN A 421 -158.59 -67.22 119.87
N GLY A 422 -157.62 -68.13 120.15
CA GLY A 422 -157.37 -69.36 119.38
C GLY A 422 -155.88 -69.78 119.29
N GLU A 423 -155.57 -71.09 119.30
CA GLU A 423 -154.21 -71.65 119.49
C GLU A 423 -153.54 -72.25 118.19
N ASN A 424 -152.19 -72.29 118.16
CA ASN A 424 -151.26 -73.27 117.47
C ASN A 424 -151.16 -73.47 115.90
N GLY A 425 -149.95 -73.25 115.28
CA GLY A 425 -149.32 -74.19 114.28
C GLY A 425 -148.82 -73.80 112.82
N ASN A 426 -147.48 -73.63 112.61
CA ASN A 426 -146.52 -74.15 111.54
C ASN A 426 -146.50 -73.89 109.94
N THR A 427 -145.46 -73.16 109.43
CA THR A 427 -144.36 -73.46 108.38
C THR A 427 -144.40 -73.30 106.77
N THR A 428 -143.28 -72.77 106.13
CA THR A 428 -142.71 -72.82 104.68
C THR A 428 -143.13 -71.82 103.51
N ALA A 429 -142.54 -71.54 102.28
CA ALA A 429 -141.35 -71.84 101.36
C ALA A 429 -141.12 -70.78 100.15
N VAL A 430 -140.50 -70.97 98.92
CA VAL A 430 -139.04 -70.82 98.41
C VAL A 430 -138.81 -70.59 96.81
N SER A 431 -137.66 -70.02 96.28
CA SER A 431 -136.99 -70.05 94.87
C SER A 431 -137.35 -69.02 93.69
N PHE A 432 -136.69 -68.76 92.48
CA PHE A 432 -135.29 -68.69 91.83
C PHE A 432 -135.18 -68.01 90.35
N GLN A 433 -133.95 -67.71 89.78
CA GLN A 433 -133.44 -67.74 88.31
C GLN A 433 -133.04 -66.48 87.39
N ALA A 434 -132.06 -66.61 86.42
CA ALA A 434 -131.50 -65.58 85.43
C ALA A 434 -130.59 -66.12 84.22
N ALA A 435 -130.18 -65.33 83.16
CA ALA A 435 -128.91 -65.40 82.30
C ALA A 435 -128.85 -64.70 80.86
N ARG A 436 -127.68 -64.10 80.42
CA ARG A 436 -127.01 -64.10 79.05
C ARG A 436 -126.05 -62.91 78.72
N GLU A 437 -124.75 -63.15 78.37
CA GLU A 437 -123.89 -62.26 77.51
C GLU A 437 -122.48 -62.87 77.21
N THR A 438 -121.99 -62.93 75.95
CA THR A 438 -120.55 -63.11 75.55
C THR A 438 -120.36 -63.14 74.02
N GLY A 439 -119.31 -62.50 73.46
CA GLY A 439 -118.93 -62.73 72.04
C GLY A 439 -117.93 -61.76 71.37
N ALA A 440 -118.02 -60.45 71.64
CA ALA A 440 -117.40 -59.41 70.79
C ALA A 440 -115.84 -59.27 70.85
N LEU A 441 -115.13 -60.14 71.56
CA LEU A 441 -113.71 -59.91 71.93
C LEU A 441 -112.67 -60.54 70.99
N LYS A 442 -113.06 -61.43 70.07
CA LYS A 442 -112.10 -62.17 69.21
C LYS A 442 -111.65 -61.39 67.97
N GLU A 443 -112.56 -60.62 67.36
CA GLU A 443 -112.39 -59.99 66.04
C GLU A 443 -111.40 -58.81 66.02
N ALA A 444 -110.95 -58.34 67.19
CA ALA A 444 -110.03 -57.20 67.32
C ALA A 444 -108.54 -57.58 67.15
N LYS A 445 -108.17 -58.87 67.32
CA LYS A 445 -106.77 -59.32 67.27
C LYS A 445 -106.23 -59.35 65.84
N ASP A 446 -106.93 -60.04 64.95
CA ASP A 446 -106.42 -60.46 63.64
C ASP A 446 -106.16 -59.29 62.67
N LYS A 447 -106.70 -58.10 62.98
CA LYS A 447 -106.48 -56.85 62.21
C LYS A 447 -105.13 -56.18 62.51
N LEU A 448 -104.46 -56.52 63.62
CA LEU A 448 -103.18 -55.92 64.00
C LEU A 448 -101.96 -56.59 63.34
N GLU A 449 -102.00 -57.90 63.12
CA GLU A 449 -100.86 -58.66 62.62
C GLU A 449 -100.52 -58.29 61.16
N LYS A 450 -101.52 -58.14 60.29
CA LYS A 450 -101.35 -57.73 58.87
C LYS A 450 -100.72 -56.35 58.67
N ALA A 451 -100.73 -55.47 59.67
CA ALA A 451 -100.16 -54.12 59.55
C ALA A 451 -98.62 -54.09 59.64
N VAL A 452 -98.00 -55.16 60.17
CA VAL A 452 -96.55 -55.23 60.40
C VAL A 452 -95.78 -55.69 59.15
N GLU A 453 -96.40 -56.53 58.32
CA GLU A 453 -95.78 -57.14 57.14
C GLU A 453 -95.51 -56.09 56.03
N ASP A 454 -96.50 -55.25 55.70
CA ASP A 454 -96.38 -54.19 54.68
C ASP A 454 -95.29 -53.16 55.02
N LEU A 455 -95.18 -52.77 56.31
CA LEU A 455 -94.12 -51.85 56.76
C LEU A 455 -92.71 -52.45 56.60
N THR A 456 -92.58 -53.76 56.72
CA THR A 456 -91.27 -54.45 56.64
C THR A 456 -90.75 -54.48 55.20
N TRP A 457 -91.64 -54.71 54.22
CA TRP A 457 -91.28 -54.79 52.79
C TRP A 457 -90.76 -53.45 52.25
N ARG A 458 -91.41 -52.33 52.60
CA ARG A 458 -91.04 -50.98 52.14
C ARG A 458 -89.61 -50.58 52.53
N LEU A 459 -89.15 -50.98 53.72
CA LEU A 459 -87.80 -50.69 54.21
C LEU A 459 -86.69 -51.39 53.39
N GLN A 460 -86.99 -52.53 52.77
CA GLN A 460 -86.02 -53.28 51.97
C GLN A 460 -85.89 -52.73 50.53
N LEU A 461 -86.90 -52.01 50.04
CA LEU A 461 -86.84 -51.33 48.74
C LEU A 461 -85.95 -50.07 48.82
N GLU A 462 -86.13 -49.24 49.86
CA GLU A 462 -85.36 -48.00 50.04
C GLU A 462 -83.84 -48.26 50.15
N LYS A 463 -83.43 -49.40 50.74
CA LYS A 463 -82.01 -49.74 50.90
C LYS A 463 -81.28 -49.96 49.58
N ARG A 464 -81.91 -50.57 48.57
CA ARG A 464 -81.28 -50.80 47.25
C ARG A 464 -81.09 -49.48 46.49
N LEU A 465 -82.10 -48.61 46.51
CA LEU A 465 -82.03 -47.30 45.87
C LEU A 465 -80.92 -46.37 46.42
N ARG A 466 -80.31 -46.72 47.56
CA ARG A 466 -79.13 -46.01 48.10
C ARG A 466 -77.81 -46.60 47.61
N THR A 467 -77.67 -47.93 47.51
CA THR A 467 -76.44 -48.57 47.02
C THR A 467 -76.12 -48.18 45.59
N ASP A 468 -77.13 -48.23 44.72
CA ASP A 468 -77.00 -47.98 43.28
C ASP A 468 -76.57 -46.51 43.01
N LEU A 469 -76.92 -45.60 43.93
CA LEU A 469 -76.63 -44.15 43.87
C LEU A 469 -75.24 -43.80 44.43
N GLU A 470 -74.67 -44.65 45.29
CA GLU A 470 -73.28 -44.53 45.74
C GLU A 470 -72.31 -45.10 44.70
N GLU A 471 -72.65 -46.22 44.06
CA GLU A 471 -71.83 -46.85 43.01
C GLU A 471 -71.70 -45.95 41.76
N ALA A 472 -72.79 -45.30 41.34
CA ALA A 472 -72.79 -44.32 40.25
C ALA A 472 -71.82 -43.14 40.51
N LYS A 473 -71.74 -42.65 41.77
CA LYS A 473 -70.81 -41.57 42.15
C LYS A 473 -69.35 -42.03 42.15
N GLY A 474 -69.08 -43.28 42.53
CA GLY A 474 -67.74 -43.85 42.46
C GLY A 474 -67.16 -43.83 41.04
N GLN A 475 -67.98 -44.19 40.05
CA GLN A 475 -67.57 -44.19 38.63
C GLN A 475 -67.29 -42.77 38.09
N GLU A 476 -68.03 -41.76 38.56
CA GLU A 476 -67.84 -40.37 38.13
C GLU A 476 -66.56 -39.74 38.73
N ILE A 477 -66.26 -40.05 40.00
CA ILE A 477 -65.01 -39.62 40.67
C ILE A 477 -63.78 -40.23 39.98
N ALA A 478 -63.81 -41.52 39.63
CA ALA A 478 -62.70 -42.19 38.95
C ALA A 478 -62.37 -41.55 37.57
N LYS A 479 -63.40 -41.16 36.80
CA LYS A 479 -63.20 -40.43 35.53
C LYS A 479 -62.55 -39.05 35.71
N LEU A 480 -62.93 -38.33 36.76
CA LEU A 480 -62.36 -37.02 37.07
C LEU A 480 -60.89 -37.12 37.52
N GLN A 481 -60.53 -38.15 38.29
CA GLN A 481 -59.15 -38.39 38.72
C GLN A 481 -58.22 -38.70 37.54
N ASN A 482 -58.63 -39.60 36.62
CA ASN A 482 -57.84 -39.93 35.44
C ASN A 482 -57.55 -38.72 34.55
N SER A 483 -58.59 -37.90 34.29
CA SER A 483 -58.44 -36.65 33.50
C SER A 483 -57.48 -35.64 34.14
N LEU A 484 -57.40 -35.61 35.47
CA LEU A 484 -56.49 -34.74 36.22
C LEU A 484 -55.04 -35.21 36.10
N GLN A 485 -54.81 -36.52 36.15
CA GLN A 485 -53.49 -37.12 36.03
C GLN A 485 -52.90 -36.98 34.61
N GLU A 486 -53.73 -37.10 33.57
CA GLU A 486 -53.31 -36.86 32.17
C GLU A 486 -52.93 -35.39 31.92
N LEU A 487 -53.62 -34.44 32.58
CA LEU A 487 -53.29 -33.02 32.53
C LEU A 487 -51.98 -32.69 33.25
N GLN A 488 -51.72 -33.32 34.41
CA GLN A 488 -50.48 -33.14 35.15
C GLN A 488 -49.26 -33.61 34.33
N SER A 489 -49.35 -34.80 33.71
CA SER A 489 -48.30 -35.36 32.85
C SER A 489 -47.84 -34.38 31.75
N LYS A 490 -48.78 -33.64 31.14
CA LYS A 490 -48.50 -32.68 30.06
C LYS A 490 -47.86 -31.38 30.56
N VAL A 491 -48.08 -31.00 31.84
CA VAL A 491 -47.36 -29.89 32.49
C VAL A 491 -45.91 -30.31 32.80
N ASP A 492 -45.72 -31.56 33.22
CA ASP A 492 -44.39 -32.07 33.59
C ASP A 492 -43.51 -32.28 32.33
N GLU A 493 -44.08 -32.75 31.21
CA GLU A 493 -43.38 -32.81 29.90
C GLU A 493 -42.99 -31.43 29.36
N THR A 494 -43.91 -30.45 29.41
CA THR A 494 -43.65 -29.11 28.86
C THR A 494 -42.66 -28.31 29.71
N THR A 495 -42.66 -28.49 31.03
CA THR A 495 -41.63 -27.91 31.90
C THR A 495 -40.25 -28.56 31.69
N ALA A 496 -40.19 -29.88 31.45
CA ALA A 496 -38.94 -30.57 31.13
C ALA A 496 -38.29 -30.07 29.82
N MET A 497 -39.06 -29.72 28.79
CA MET A 497 -38.52 -29.10 27.57
C MET A 497 -37.95 -27.69 27.82
N LEU A 498 -38.65 -26.86 28.60
CA LEU A 498 -38.19 -25.50 28.94
C LEU A 498 -36.91 -25.48 29.79
N VAL A 499 -36.64 -26.54 30.56
CA VAL A 499 -35.35 -26.69 31.26
C VAL A 499 -34.22 -27.00 30.26
N LYS A 500 -34.45 -27.92 29.31
CA LYS A 500 -33.44 -28.29 28.30
C LYS A 500 -33.03 -27.11 27.40
N GLU A 501 -33.98 -26.25 27.00
CA GLU A 501 -33.65 -25.02 26.25
C GLU A 501 -32.77 -24.06 27.07
N ARG A 502 -33.04 -23.92 28.38
CA ARG A 502 -32.25 -23.07 29.28
C ARG A 502 -30.84 -23.60 29.54
N GLU A 503 -30.68 -24.92 29.59
CA GLU A 503 -29.37 -25.57 29.73
C GLU A 503 -28.54 -25.45 28.44
N ALA A 504 -29.16 -25.63 27.27
CA ALA A 504 -28.51 -25.38 25.98
C ALA A 504 -28.06 -23.91 25.85
N ALA A 505 -28.91 -22.96 26.26
CA ALA A 505 -28.57 -21.54 26.27
C ALA A 505 -27.43 -21.19 27.26
N ARG A 506 -27.26 -21.94 28.36
CA ARG A 506 -26.13 -21.76 29.28
C ARG A 506 -24.81 -22.26 28.72
N LYS A 507 -24.77 -23.45 28.11
CA LYS A 507 -23.52 -24.01 27.55
C LYS A 507 -22.87 -23.12 26.49
N ILE A 508 -23.71 -22.47 25.65
CA ILE A 508 -23.27 -21.48 24.65
C ILE A 508 -22.57 -20.25 25.28
N ILE A 509 -22.79 -19.99 26.57
CA ILE A 509 -22.16 -18.90 27.34
C ILE A 509 -20.90 -19.38 28.10
N GLU A 510 -20.82 -20.66 28.48
CA GLU A 510 -19.68 -21.22 29.22
C GLU A 510 -18.50 -21.68 28.35
N GLU A 511 -18.71 -22.04 27.08
CA GLU A 511 -17.66 -22.61 26.20
C GLU A 511 -16.73 -21.55 25.52
N ALA A 512 -16.47 -20.42 26.18
CA ALA A 512 -15.62 -19.32 25.68
C ALA A 512 -14.37 -19.09 26.58
N PRO A 513 -13.16 -19.57 26.20
CA PRO A 513 -11.99 -19.57 27.09
C PRO A 513 -11.30 -18.19 27.33
N PRO A 514 -10.56 -18.00 28.45
CA PRO A 514 -10.15 -16.66 28.94
C PRO A 514 -8.62 -16.35 28.93
N VAL A 515 -8.29 -15.06 28.99
CA VAL A 515 -6.95 -14.48 29.31
C VAL A 515 -7.17 -13.15 30.07
N VAL A 516 -7.12 -13.08 31.41
CA VAL A 516 -5.92 -12.83 32.27
C VAL A 516 -5.37 -11.39 32.09
N LYS A 517 -5.17 -10.54 33.12
CA LYS A 517 -4.61 -10.76 34.48
C LYS A 517 -5.14 -9.76 35.55
N GLU A 518 -4.92 -10.06 36.84
CA GLU A 518 -5.45 -9.33 38.01
C GLU A 518 -4.53 -8.21 38.56
N THR A 519 -5.09 -7.31 39.39
CA THR A 519 -4.41 -6.78 40.60
C THR A 519 -5.43 -6.38 41.69
N THR A 520 -5.55 -7.25 42.70
CA THR A 520 -6.12 -7.08 44.07
C THR A 520 -6.90 -5.81 44.48
N VAL A 521 -8.12 -6.01 44.98
CA VAL A 521 -8.73 -5.24 46.11
C VAL A 521 -9.40 -6.24 47.06
N LEU A 522 -9.39 -5.97 48.37
CA LEU A 522 -9.91 -6.86 49.42
C LEU A 522 -11.45 -6.84 49.54
N VAL A 523 -12.01 -7.93 50.07
CA VAL A 523 -13.46 -8.13 50.25
C VAL A 523 -13.87 -7.88 51.71
N GLN A 524 -14.90 -7.06 51.92
CA GLN A 524 -15.75 -7.06 53.11
C GLN A 524 -17.21 -7.03 52.66
N ASP A 525 -17.93 -8.16 52.76
CA ASP A 525 -19.40 -8.14 52.91
C ASP A 525 -20.03 -9.45 53.45
N THR A 526 -19.32 -10.19 54.30
CA THR A 526 -19.90 -11.35 55.02
C THR A 526 -20.84 -10.93 56.16
N GLU A 527 -20.64 -9.75 56.75
CA GLU A 527 -21.38 -9.28 57.94
C GLU A 527 -22.85 -8.93 57.67
N LYS A 528 -23.23 -8.60 56.42
CA LYS A 528 -24.61 -8.26 56.06
C LYS A 528 -25.59 -9.44 56.09
N ILE A 529 -25.11 -10.68 55.98
CA ILE A 529 -25.98 -11.87 55.94
C ILE A 529 -26.43 -12.24 57.34
N ASP A 530 -25.50 -12.27 58.30
CA ASP A 530 -25.78 -12.62 59.70
C ASP A 530 -26.70 -11.57 60.38
N SER A 531 -26.53 -10.30 60.03
CA SER A 531 -27.39 -9.19 60.49
C SER A 531 -28.87 -9.40 60.17
N LEU A 532 -29.21 -10.03 59.04
CA LEU A 532 -30.60 -10.24 58.62
C LEU A 532 -31.24 -11.48 59.25
N THR A 533 -30.45 -12.46 59.69
CA THR A 533 -30.96 -13.61 60.46
C THR A 533 -31.34 -13.23 61.89
N ALA A 534 -30.57 -12.36 62.56
CA ALA A 534 -30.85 -11.94 63.92
C ALA A 534 -32.17 -11.15 64.07
N GLU A 535 -32.53 -10.35 63.06
CA GLU A 535 -33.75 -9.52 63.09
C GLU A 535 -35.04 -10.36 62.99
N VAL A 536 -34.98 -11.52 62.31
CA VAL A 536 -36.10 -12.47 62.15
C VAL A 536 -36.42 -13.22 63.45
N GLU A 537 -35.46 -13.37 64.37
CA GLU A 537 -35.68 -14.05 65.65
C GLU A 537 -36.34 -13.13 66.70
N ASN A 538 -35.92 -11.86 66.77
CA ASN A 538 -36.54 -10.87 67.66
C ASN A 538 -38.05 -10.69 67.37
N LEU A 539 -38.47 -10.78 66.11
CA LEU A 539 -39.88 -10.68 65.72
C LEU A 539 -40.75 -11.87 66.19
N LYS A 540 -40.16 -13.02 66.54
CA LYS A 540 -40.92 -14.15 67.13
C LYS A 540 -41.32 -13.88 68.58
N VAL A 541 -40.50 -13.17 69.35
CA VAL A 541 -40.72 -12.90 70.77
C VAL A 541 -41.90 -11.93 70.99
N LEU A 542 -42.06 -10.93 70.12
CA LEU A 542 -43.14 -9.94 70.22
C LEU A 542 -44.55 -10.57 70.08
N VAL A 543 -44.67 -11.67 69.33
CA VAL A 543 -45.93 -12.41 69.12
C VAL A 543 -46.37 -13.15 70.39
N PHE A 544 -45.43 -13.51 71.27
CA PHE A 544 -45.72 -14.26 72.51
C PHE A 544 -46.36 -13.39 73.61
N ILE A 545 -46.01 -12.10 73.68
CA ILE A 545 -46.42 -11.20 74.76
C ILE A 545 -47.88 -10.70 74.60
N CYS A 546 -48.41 -10.64 73.38
CA CYS A 546 -49.76 -10.13 73.11
C CYS A 546 -50.90 -11.12 73.44
N GLY A 547 -50.58 -12.30 74.01
CA GLY A 547 -51.57 -13.36 74.27
C GLY A 547 -52.43 -13.20 75.54
N HIS A 548 -52.14 -12.25 76.44
CA HIS A 548 -52.49 -12.41 77.87
C HIS A 548 -53.52 -11.43 78.47
N THR A 549 -54.13 -10.52 77.70
CA THR A 549 -55.04 -9.47 78.23
C THR A 549 -56.46 -9.47 77.65
N PHE A 550 -57.01 -10.65 77.36
CA PHE A 550 -58.43 -10.82 76.98
C PHE A 550 -59.36 -10.70 78.21
N SER A 551 -59.56 -9.51 78.79
CA SER A 551 -60.56 -9.34 79.88
C SER A 551 -61.10 -7.93 80.18
N ILE A 552 -60.48 -6.82 79.76
CA ILE A 552 -60.86 -5.47 80.23
C ILE A 552 -60.98 -4.49 79.05
N MET A 553 -61.83 -3.47 79.22
CA MET A 553 -62.18 -2.40 78.26
C MET A 553 -63.05 -2.81 77.07
N PHE A 554 -64.25 -3.30 77.39
CA PHE A 554 -65.44 -2.64 76.86
C PHE A 554 -65.42 -1.16 77.33
N ASP A 555 -65.92 -0.22 76.53
CA ASP A 555 -65.81 1.23 76.73
C ASP A 555 -64.42 1.84 76.46
N PHE A 556 -64.16 2.18 75.19
CA PHE A 556 -64.08 3.60 74.82
C PHE A 556 -64.34 3.80 73.31
N SER A 557 -65.50 4.35 72.98
CA SER A 557 -65.81 4.81 71.63
C SER A 557 -65.23 6.21 71.39
N TYR A 558 -65.28 6.64 70.13
CA TYR A 558 -65.43 8.04 69.71
C TYR A 558 -64.21 8.95 69.45
N ILE A 559 -63.02 8.76 70.05
CA ILE A 559 -61.90 9.75 69.91
C ILE A 559 -60.57 9.14 69.42
N ALA A 560 -60.45 8.88 68.10
CA ALA A 560 -59.17 8.63 67.41
C ALA A 560 -59.29 8.62 65.86
N ARG A 561 -59.82 9.68 65.24
CA ARG A 561 -60.16 9.67 63.79
C ARG A 561 -59.71 10.91 63.02
N SER A 562 -58.45 11.33 63.16
CA SER A 562 -57.95 12.53 62.45
C SER A 562 -56.46 12.59 62.04
N SER A 563 -55.58 11.65 62.43
CA SER A 563 -54.11 11.87 62.32
C SER A 563 -53.29 10.70 61.73
N GLY A 564 -53.93 9.60 61.32
CA GLY A 564 -53.22 8.35 60.98
C GLY A 564 -52.78 8.15 59.53
N TYR A 565 -53.20 8.99 58.57
CA TYR A 565 -53.04 8.70 57.13
C TYR A 565 -52.00 9.55 56.40
N ASP A 566 -51.69 10.77 56.87
CA ASP A 566 -50.80 11.67 56.13
C ASP A 566 -49.30 11.33 56.30
N VAL A 567 -48.89 10.85 57.48
CA VAL A 567 -47.46 10.64 57.81
C VAL A 567 -46.79 9.60 56.91
N LEU A 568 -47.44 8.45 56.67
CA LEU A 568 -46.89 7.40 55.80
C LEU A 568 -46.94 7.78 54.30
N SER A 569 -47.92 8.61 53.92
CA SER A 569 -48.02 9.15 52.56
C SER A 569 -46.88 10.14 52.29
N MET A 570 -46.68 11.11 53.20
CA MET A 570 -45.61 12.10 53.15
C MET A 570 -44.21 11.47 53.14
N ALA A 571 -43.95 10.49 54.01
CA ALA A 571 -42.66 9.80 54.06
C ALA A 571 -42.32 9.09 52.72
N SER A 572 -43.31 8.43 52.10
CA SER A 572 -43.12 7.77 50.80
C SER A 572 -42.93 8.79 49.67
N LEU A 573 -43.65 9.92 49.71
CA LEU A 573 -43.53 11.01 48.74
C LEU A 573 -42.18 11.74 48.85
N GLN A 574 -41.66 11.94 50.06
CA GLN A 574 -40.33 12.50 50.26
C GLN A 574 -39.24 11.55 49.79
N PHE A 575 -39.35 10.23 50.02
CA PHE A 575 -38.38 9.26 49.53
C PHE A 575 -38.36 9.16 47.99
N GLU A 576 -39.52 9.08 47.34
CA GLU A 576 -39.61 9.12 45.86
C GLU A 576 -39.10 10.44 45.29
N LYS A 577 -39.44 11.58 45.91
CA LYS A 577 -38.95 12.89 45.47
C LYS A 577 -37.43 13.01 45.61
N GLN A 578 -36.88 12.67 46.78
CA GLN A 578 -35.44 12.74 47.01
C GLN A 578 -34.67 11.83 46.06
N ARG A 579 -35.24 10.68 45.66
CA ARG A 579 -34.68 9.78 44.64
C ARG A 579 -34.83 10.29 43.20
N ALA A 580 -35.79 11.18 42.92
CA ALA A 580 -35.91 11.89 41.65
C ALA A 580 -34.89 13.05 41.59
N ASP A 581 -34.79 13.85 42.66
CA ASP A 581 -33.81 14.93 42.82
C ASP A 581 -32.36 14.38 42.65
N ASP A 582 -32.05 13.21 43.23
CA ASP A 582 -30.78 12.49 43.07
C ASP A 582 -30.45 12.09 41.61
N VAL A 583 -31.47 11.77 40.81
CA VAL A 583 -31.34 11.36 39.40
C VAL A 583 -31.21 12.58 38.50
N GLU A 584 -31.91 13.67 38.80
CA GLU A 584 -31.73 14.96 38.10
C GLU A 584 -30.35 15.58 38.41
N SER A 585 -29.85 15.43 39.64
CA SER A 585 -28.46 15.77 39.99
C SER A 585 -27.46 14.99 39.13
N LYS A 586 -27.54 13.65 39.10
CA LYS A 586 -26.62 12.81 38.30
C LYS A 586 -26.72 13.08 36.78
N TYR A 587 -27.92 13.37 36.27
CA TYR A 587 -28.11 13.74 34.86
C TYR A 587 -27.55 15.13 34.53
N THR A 588 -27.62 16.08 35.46
CA THR A 588 -27.00 17.41 35.29
C THR A 588 -25.48 17.36 35.45
N GLU A 589 -24.94 16.51 36.32
CA GLU A 589 -23.51 16.19 36.41
C GLU A 589 -22.97 15.54 35.13
N GLU A 590 -23.61 14.48 34.61
CA GLU A 590 -23.23 13.87 33.32
C GLU A 590 -23.29 14.90 32.18
N ARG A 591 -24.31 15.76 32.18
CA ARG A 591 -24.45 16.81 31.18
C ARG A 591 -23.34 17.85 31.28
N GLN A 592 -22.98 18.33 32.48
CA GLN A 592 -21.87 19.26 32.68
C GLN A 592 -20.54 18.61 32.26
N ALA A 593 -20.28 17.37 32.67
CA ALA A 593 -19.08 16.63 32.27
C ALA A 593 -18.99 16.39 30.75
N ASN A 594 -20.12 16.31 30.04
CA ASN A 594 -20.17 16.21 28.59
C ASN A 594 -20.00 17.58 27.90
N GLU A 595 -20.64 18.63 28.41
CA GLU A 595 -20.45 20.01 27.93
C GLU A 595 -18.99 20.46 28.15
N GLU A 596 -18.36 20.08 29.26
CA GLU A 596 -16.92 20.32 29.52
C GLU A 596 -16.00 19.50 28.61
N LYS A 597 -16.30 18.21 28.34
CA LYS A 597 -15.59 17.42 27.33
C LYS A 597 -15.69 18.05 25.93
N THR A 598 -16.84 18.63 25.57
CA THR A 598 -16.99 19.33 24.28
C THR A 598 -16.26 20.68 24.24
N LYS A 599 -16.19 21.44 25.34
CA LYS A 599 -15.29 22.60 25.46
C LYS A 599 -13.83 22.20 25.28
N LYS A 600 -13.37 21.16 25.98
CA LYS A 600 -11.99 20.66 25.87
C LYS A 600 -11.65 20.22 24.44
N SER A 601 -12.57 19.51 23.78
CA SER A 601 -12.42 19.16 22.35
C SER A 601 -12.43 20.35 21.39
N LEU A 602 -12.97 21.52 21.78
CA LEU A 602 -12.87 22.77 21.02
C LEU A 602 -11.55 23.49 21.30
N GLU A 603 -11.06 23.46 22.53
CA GLU A 603 -9.73 23.99 22.91
C GLU A 603 -8.59 23.20 22.26
N ASP A 604 -8.68 21.86 22.24
CA ASP A 604 -7.76 20.99 21.50
C ASP A 604 -7.81 21.29 19.99
N GLY A 605 -9.01 21.62 19.46
CA GLY A 605 -9.18 22.11 18.08
C GLY A 605 -8.49 23.47 17.83
N GLY A 606 -8.50 24.37 18.83
CA GLY A 606 -7.75 25.62 18.83
C GLY A 606 -6.24 25.41 18.86
N GLN A 607 -5.75 24.46 19.66
CA GLN A 607 -4.34 24.06 19.67
C GLN A 607 -3.90 23.49 18.31
N ILE A 608 -4.76 22.72 17.62
CA ILE A 608 -4.49 22.24 16.25
C ILE A 608 -4.40 23.39 15.23
N LEU A 609 -5.14 24.50 15.44
CA LEU A 609 -5.00 25.70 14.61
C LEU A 609 -3.71 26.46 14.92
N GLN A 610 -3.36 26.66 16.19
CA GLN A 610 -2.06 27.23 16.58
C GLN A 610 -0.87 26.37 16.11
N LEU A 611 -0.99 25.04 16.11
CA LEU A 611 0.01 24.14 15.54
C LEU A 611 0.14 24.30 14.02
N LYS A 612 -0.96 24.51 13.29
CA LYS A 612 -0.89 24.82 11.85
C LYS A 612 -0.28 26.20 11.57
N GLU A 613 -0.62 27.20 12.36
CA GLU A 613 -0.08 28.56 12.22
C GLU A 613 1.40 28.63 12.60
N THR A 614 1.82 27.92 13.65
CA THR A 614 3.25 27.79 14.01
C THR A 614 4.03 26.94 13.02
N VAL A 615 3.44 25.88 12.44
CA VAL A 615 4.06 25.14 11.32
C VAL A 615 4.23 26.05 10.10
N HIS A 616 3.19 26.78 9.67
CA HIS A 616 3.31 27.72 8.54
C HIS A 616 4.38 28.80 8.81
N ARG A 617 4.44 29.33 10.04
CA ARG A 617 5.45 30.31 10.46
C ARG A 617 6.86 29.71 10.58
N LEU A 618 6.98 28.39 10.79
CA LEU A 618 8.24 27.66 10.72
C LEU A 618 8.63 27.34 9.26
N GLU A 619 7.68 27.08 8.37
CA GLU A 619 7.90 26.93 6.93
C GLU A 619 8.35 28.24 6.30
N GLU A 620 7.76 29.38 6.67
CA GLU A 620 8.25 30.72 6.27
C GLU A 620 9.65 31.02 6.81
N LYS A 621 9.91 30.71 8.09
CA LYS A 621 11.26 30.85 8.66
C LYS A 621 12.27 29.94 7.97
N LEU A 622 11.89 28.71 7.62
CA LEU A 622 12.76 27.77 6.89
C LEU A 622 13.03 28.28 5.48
N ALA A 623 12.02 28.81 4.78
CA ALA A 623 12.18 29.44 3.47
C ALA A 623 13.08 30.68 3.53
N ASN A 624 13.00 31.47 4.61
CA ASN A 624 13.86 32.62 4.83
C ASN A 624 15.30 32.21 5.18
N VAL A 625 15.51 31.23 6.06
CA VAL A 625 16.84 30.66 6.37
C VAL A 625 17.46 29.95 5.16
N ASP A 626 16.65 29.34 4.29
CA ASP A 626 17.10 28.77 3.02
C ASP A 626 17.31 29.85 1.93
N SER A 627 16.78 31.07 2.10
CA SER A 627 17.15 32.24 1.29
C SER A 627 18.46 32.87 1.79
N GLU A 628 18.64 33.01 3.10
CA GLU A 628 19.87 33.47 3.74
C GLU A 628 21.03 32.51 3.45
N ASN A 629 20.81 31.19 3.50
CA ASN A 629 21.81 30.20 3.07
C ASN A 629 22.20 30.33 1.59
N LYS A 630 21.30 30.79 0.70
CA LYS A 630 21.64 31.09 -0.69
C LYS A 630 22.45 32.37 -0.80
N VAL A 631 22.13 33.40 0.00
CA VAL A 631 22.91 34.64 0.09
C VAL A 631 24.31 34.38 0.66
N PHE A 632 24.44 33.64 1.77
CA PHE A 632 25.74 33.25 2.33
C PHE A 632 26.56 32.39 1.35
N ARG A 633 25.93 31.48 0.60
CA ARG A 633 26.62 30.74 -0.47
C ARG A 633 27.03 31.63 -1.65
N GLN A 634 26.32 32.73 -1.94
CA GLN A 634 26.76 33.73 -2.92
C GLN A 634 27.88 34.64 -2.37
N GLN A 635 27.86 35.01 -1.09
CA GLN A 635 28.94 35.76 -0.45
C GLN A 635 30.23 34.93 -0.34
N ALA A 636 30.13 33.64 0.01
CA ALA A 636 31.26 32.72 0.01
C ALA A 636 31.89 32.52 -1.38
N LEU A 637 31.14 32.77 -2.46
CA LEU A 637 31.63 32.75 -3.84
C LEU A 637 32.20 34.09 -4.33
N SER A 638 31.97 35.20 -3.61
CA SER A 638 32.51 36.53 -3.95
C SER A 638 33.71 36.97 -3.11
N MET A 639 34.00 36.30 -1.98
CA MET A 639 35.07 36.66 -1.06
C MET A 639 36.21 35.64 -1.00
N ALA A 640 37.02 35.55 -2.08
CA ALA A 640 38.29 34.81 -2.09
C ALA A 640 39.37 35.60 -2.88
N PRO A 641 40.38 36.18 -2.20
CA PRO A 641 41.42 36.98 -2.87
C PRO A 641 42.55 36.13 -3.45
N ASN A 642 43.05 36.51 -4.64
CA ASN A 642 44.25 35.92 -5.24
C ASN A 642 45.54 36.48 -4.61
N LYS A 643 46.49 35.61 -4.24
CA LYS A 643 47.90 35.69 -4.72
C LYS A 643 48.82 34.53 -4.24
N LEU A 644 49.45 33.89 -5.21
CA LEU A 644 50.88 33.52 -5.29
C LEU A 644 51.64 33.17 -3.99
N LEU A 645 52.19 31.95 -3.95
CA LEU A 645 53.58 31.73 -4.38
C LEU A 645 53.83 30.26 -4.81
N SER A 646 54.97 29.99 -5.44
CA SER A 646 55.36 28.67 -5.98
C SER A 646 56.82 28.36 -5.59
N GLY A 647 57.14 27.11 -5.26
CA GLY A 647 58.37 26.74 -4.55
C GLY A 647 58.88 25.31 -4.73
N ARG A 648 59.23 24.94 -5.98
CA ARG A 648 60.33 24.01 -6.37
C ARG A 648 60.59 22.74 -5.51
N THR A 649 60.02 21.57 -5.82
CA THR A 649 60.58 20.51 -6.75
C THR A 649 61.64 19.53 -6.16
N LYS A 650 61.37 18.22 -6.38
CA LYS A 650 62.28 17.04 -6.57
C LYS A 650 62.60 16.05 -5.42
N SER A 651 62.82 14.81 -5.89
CA SER A 651 63.58 13.66 -5.36
C SER A 651 63.15 12.95 -4.06
N ILE A 652 62.58 11.76 -4.25
CA ILE A 652 62.76 10.59 -3.37
C ILE A 652 63.79 9.66 -4.04
N LEU A 653 64.98 9.51 -3.44
CA LEU A 653 65.66 8.23 -3.17
C LEU A 653 67.08 8.42 -2.60
N GLN A 654 67.26 7.88 -1.39
CA GLN A 654 68.40 7.08 -0.93
C GLN A 654 69.83 7.66 -0.87
N ARG A 655 70.42 7.59 0.34
CA ARG A 655 71.82 7.25 0.70
C ARG A 655 71.94 7.20 2.24
N SER A 656 72.86 6.50 2.90
CA SER A 656 73.58 5.23 2.63
C SER A 656 74.62 4.96 3.75
N SER A 657 74.73 3.72 4.21
CA SER A 657 75.97 3.05 4.69
C SER A 657 75.63 1.56 4.79
N GLU A 658 76.30 0.64 4.09
CA GLU A 658 77.69 0.16 4.29
C GLU A 658 77.86 -0.60 5.62
N ASN A 659 78.38 -1.83 5.71
CA ASN A 659 78.74 -2.93 4.77
C ASN A 659 78.53 -4.25 5.56
N GLY A 660 78.48 -5.49 5.03
CA GLY A 660 78.62 -6.07 3.70
C GLY A 660 78.69 -7.61 3.81
N HIS A 661 78.83 -8.33 2.69
CA HIS A 661 78.97 -9.80 2.58
C HIS A 661 77.74 -10.69 2.92
N SER A 662 77.83 -11.95 2.53
CA SER A 662 76.74 -12.93 2.41
C SER A 662 77.23 -14.34 2.74
N ILE A 663 76.32 -15.26 3.12
CA ILE A 663 76.23 -16.68 2.67
C ILE A 663 75.17 -17.43 3.52
N ASN A 664 74.39 -18.30 2.86
CA ASN A 664 73.57 -19.45 3.29
C ASN A 664 72.90 -19.52 4.69
N GLY A 665 71.77 -20.23 4.78
CA GLY A 665 71.44 -20.98 6.01
C GLY A 665 69.97 -21.15 6.39
N GLU A 666 69.36 -22.20 5.86
CA GLU A 666 68.43 -23.13 6.55
C GLU A 666 67.87 -22.85 7.98
N THR A 667 66.54 -23.05 8.09
CA THR A 667 65.89 -23.98 9.05
C THR A 667 65.63 -23.57 10.53
N ARG A 668 64.36 -23.80 10.97
CA ARG A 668 63.83 -24.03 12.34
C ARG A 668 63.82 -22.90 13.41
N SER A 669 62.59 -22.40 13.62
CA SER A 669 61.75 -22.56 14.84
C SER A 669 62.21 -22.14 16.27
N LEU A 670 61.25 -21.53 16.98
CA LEU A 670 61.01 -21.52 18.44
C LEU A 670 61.86 -20.61 19.35
N THR A 671 61.15 -19.96 20.31
CA THR A 671 61.55 -19.62 21.71
C THR A 671 62.77 -18.72 21.96
N ASP A 672 62.79 -17.81 22.95
CA ASP A 672 61.72 -17.18 23.75
C ASP A 672 62.30 -15.89 24.39
N SER A 673 61.46 -15.13 25.09
CA SER A 673 61.77 -14.34 26.31
C SER A 673 63.14 -13.69 26.49
N LEU A 674 63.13 -12.37 26.72
CA LEU A 674 63.35 -11.86 28.08
C LEU A 674 62.81 -10.43 28.25
N SER A 675 62.29 -10.13 29.44
CA SER A 675 61.64 -8.86 29.79
C SER A 675 62.32 -8.19 30.98
N SER A 676 61.87 -6.97 31.31
CA SER A 676 62.10 -6.15 32.53
C SER A 676 62.69 -4.74 32.22
N SER A 677 62.39 -3.67 32.98
CA SER A 677 61.64 -3.56 34.25
C SER A 677 61.03 -2.15 34.51
N PHE A 678 59.89 -2.09 35.22
CA PHE A 678 59.51 -1.04 36.24
C PHE A 678 59.32 0.45 35.80
N ASN A 679 58.58 1.35 36.48
CA ASN A 679 57.55 1.36 37.57
C ASN A 679 56.95 2.80 37.70
N MET A 680 55.81 3.14 38.35
CA MET A 680 54.62 2.44 38.89
C MET A 680 53.47 3.47 39.12
N ARG A 681 52.26 2.99 39.49
CA ARG A 681 51.02 3.62 40.02
C ARG A 681 49.81 3.36 39.10
N GLU A 682 48.83 2.50 39.46
CA GLU A 682 47.87 2.54 40.60
C GLU A 682 46.90 3.71 40.52
N SER A 683 45.58 3.55 40.64
CA SER A 683 44.71 2.37 40.91
C SER A 683 43.34 2.60 40.22
N SER A 684 42.55 1.63 39.76
CA SER A 684 41.98 0.52 40.56
C SER A 684 41.41 -0.63 39.70
N GLU A 685 41.37 -1.83 40.27
CA GLU A 685 40.55 -2.98 39.83
C GLU A 685 39.12 -2.85 40.45
N ILE A 686 38.07 -3.66 40.22
CA ILE A 686 37.88 -5.00 39.63
C ILE A 686 36.48 -5.04 38.95
N GLU A 687 36.34 -5.26 37.64
CA GLU A 687 35.14 -5.85 36.97
C GLU A 687 35.28 -5.85 35.42
N ASP A 688 35.82 -6.91 34.78
CA ASP A 688 35.66 -7.11 33.31
C ASP A 688 36.00 -8.52 32.76
N LYS A 689 36.13 -9.55 33.61
CA LYS A 689 36.59 -10.89 33.17
C LYS A 689 35.56 -11.78 32.41
N PRO A 690 34.22 -11.63 32.55
CA PRO A 690 33.27 -12.43 31.76
C PRO A 690 33.12 -11.99 30.29
N GLN A 691 33.19 -10.68 30.02
CA GLN A 691 32.83 -10.09 28.73
C GLN A 691 33.85 -10.34 27.60
N ARG A 692 35.13 -10.54 27.94
CA ARG A 692 36.18 -10.78 26.93
C ARG A 692 36.02 -12.13 26.24
N ASN A 693 35.88 -13.20 27.02
CA ASN A 693 35.69 -14.57 26.53
C ASN A 693 34.39 -14.73 25.71
N LEU A 694 33.34 -13.96 26.03
CA LEU A 694 32.10 -13.98 25.25
C LEU A 694 32.29 -13.43 23.83
N ASN A 695 33.01 -12.31 23.69
CA ASN A 695 33.30 -11.70 22.39
C ASN A 695 34.21 -12.59 21.54
N GLU A 696 35.25 -13.18 22.14
CA GLU A 696 36.17 -14.10 21.47
C GLU A 696 35.43 -15.33 20.91
N LYS A 697 34.64 -16.02 21.74
CA LYS A 697 33.80 -17.15 21.29
C LYS A 697 32.74 -16.74 20.27
N GLN A 698 32.22 -15.51 20.33
CA GLN A 698 31.30 -15.01 19.28
C GLN A 698 32.03 -14.77 17.95
N GLN A 699 33.27 -14.29 17.98
CA GLN A 699 34.08 -14.04 16.79
C GLN A 699 34.54 -15.34 16.10
N GLU A 700 34.86 -16.40 16.87
CA GLU A 700 35.08 -17.76 16.33
C GLU A 700 33.85 -18.30 15.59
N ASN A 701 32.65 -18.14 16.18
CA ASN A 701 31.42 -18.55 15.52
C ASN A 701 31.13 -17.74 14.25
N GLN A 702 31.45 -16.43 14.23
CA GLN A 702 31.38 -15.62 13.00
C GLN A 702 32.34 -16.13 11.91
N GLU A 703 33.56 -16.53 12.27
CA GLU A 703 34.55 -17.12 11.36
C GLU A 703 34.04 -18.42 10.71
N LEU A 704 33.51 -19.34 11.53
CA LEU A 704 32.96 -20.62 11.08
C LEU A 704 31.72 -20.44 10.19
N MET A 705 30.85 -19.47 10.53
CA MET A 705 29.71 -19.12 9.68
C MET A 705 30.17 -18.62 8.30
N ILE A 706 31.17 -17.74 8.23
CA ILE A 706 31.73 -17.26 6.96
C ILE A 706 32.37 -18.40 6.16
N ARG A 707 33.15 -19.29 6.81
CA ARG A 707 33.74 -20.48 6.17
C ARG A 707 32.69 -21.45 5.62
N CYS A 708 31.52 -21.54 6.27
CA CYS A 708 30.38 -22.33 5.81
C CYS A 708 29.67 -21.68 4.60
N ILE A 709 29.36 -20.37 4.68
CA ILE A 709 28.71 -19.61 3.59
C ILE A 709 29.59 -19.52 2.33
N ALA A 710 30.91 -19.64 2.47
CA ALA A 710 31.84 -19.68 1.35
C ALA A 710 31.79 -20.98 0.53
N GLN A 711 31.03 -22.00 0.95
CA GLN A 711 30.83 -23.26 0.25
C GLN A 711 29.49 -23.30 -0.47
N ASP A 712 29.34 -24.18 -1.46
CA ASP A 712 28.03 -24.47 -2.04
C ASP A 712 27.23 -25.36 -1.07
N LEU A 713 26.30 -24.72 -0.34
CA LEU A 713 25.39 -25.38 0.59
C LEU A 713 24.06 -25.82 -0.05
N GLY A 714 23.88 -25.61 -1.37
CA GLY A 714 22.68 -26.01 -2.09
C GLY A 714 21.35 -25.42 -1.56
N PHE A 715 20.29 -26.23 -1.68
CA PHE A 715 18.90 -25.84 -1.45
C PHE A 715 18.15 -26.93 -0.67
N SER A 716 17.32 -26.52 0.30
CA SER A 716 16.36 -27.42 0.97
C SER A 716 14.98 -27.18 0.37
N GLY A 717 14.50 -28.13 -0.44
CA GLY A 717 13.32 -27.95 -1.27
C GLY A 717 13.51 -26.80 -2.27
N LYS A 718 12.80 -25.68 -2.09
CA LYS A 718 13.00 -24.44 -2.86
C LYS A 718 13.79 -23.35 -2.09
N ARG A 719 14.26 -23.62 -0.87
CA ARG A 719 14.82 -22.62 0.06
C ARG A 719 16.36 -22.62 -0.01
N PRO A 720 17.04 -21.51 -0.36
CA PRO A 720 18.50 -21.45 -0.40
C PRO A 720 19.12 -21.54 1.01
N VAL A 721 19.96 -22.54 1.23
CA VAL A 721 20.42 -22.94 2.58
C VAL A 721 21.32 -21.86 3.18
N ALA A 722 22.31 -21.35 2.43
CA ALA A 722 23.25 -20.34 2.91
C ALA A 722 22.53 -19.04 3.34
N ALA A 723 21.57 -18.56 2.55
CA ALA A 723 20.79 -17.37 2.88
C ALA A 723 20.01 -17.50 4.19
N CYS A 724 19.34 -18.65 4.40
CA CYS A 724 18.55 -18.88 5.60
C CYS A 724 19.41 -19.07 6.86
N ILE A 725 20.57 -19.73 6.76
CA ILE A 725 21.54 -19.81 7.88
C ILE A 725 22.09 -18.44 8.20
N THR A 726 22.54 -17.68 7.19
CA THR A 726 23.04 -16.30 7.36
C THR A 726 22.02 -15.45 8.10
N TYR A 727 20.75 -15.53 7.72
CA TYR A 727 19.67 -14.83 8.39
C TYR A 727 19.42 -15.31 9.83
N LYS A 728 19.29 -16.63 10.08
CA LYS A 728 19.14 -17.20 11.43
C LYS A 728 20.27 -16.71 12.35
N CYS A 729 21.53 -16.73 11.90
CA CYS A 729 22.70 -16.31 12.68
C CYS A 729 22.71 -14.80 12.98
N LEU A 730 22.49 -13.95 11.97
CA LEU A 730 22.44 -12.50 12.16
C LEU A 730 21.30 -12.05 13.09
N LEU A 731 20.16 -12.76 13.07
CA LEU A 731 19.05 -12.53 13.98
C LEU A 731 19.39 -12.95 15.42
N GLN A 732 19.94 -14.16 15.61
CA GLN A 732 20.33 -14.68 16.92
C GLN A 732 21.42 -13.83 17.59
N TRP A 733 22.42 -13.38 16.83
CA TRP A 733 23.47 -12.47 17.30
C TRP A 733 23.02 -11.01 17.36
N ARG A 734 21.72 -10.72 17.14
CA ARG A 734 21.11 -9.39 17.09
C ARG A 734 21.89 -8.37 16.25
N SER A 735 22.59 -8.81 15.20
CA SER A 735 23.56 -7.98 14.46
C SER A 735 22.94 -6.75 13.78
N PHE A 736 21.61 -6.71 13.67
CA PHE A 736 20.82 -5.57 13.17
C PHE A 736 20.65 -4.43 14.18
N GLU A 737 20.77 -4.71 15.49
CA GLU A 737 20.60 -3.76 16.61
C GLU A 737 21.94 -3.09 17.02
N VAL A 738 23.08 -3.58 16.51
CA VAL A 738 24.43 -3.16 16.94
C VAL A 738 24.96 -1.98 16.11
N GLU A 739 25.61 -1.02 16.76
CA GLU A 739 26.12 0.20 16.09
C GLU A 739 27.40 -0.01 15.27
N ARG A 740 28.15 -1.09 15.54
CA ARG A 740 29.34 -1.52 14.80
C ARG A 740 29.40 -3.04 14.73
N THR A 741 29.55 -3.60 13.53
CA THR A 741 29.81 -5.03 13.32
C THR A 741 30.54 -5.22 11.99
N SER A 742 31.54 -6.11 11.95
CA SER A 742 32.28 -6.47 10.73
C SER A 742 31.66 -7.64 9.96
N VAL A 743 30.66 -8.32 10.54
CA VAL A 743 30.05 -9.53 9.95
C VAL A 743 29.41 -9.22 8.59
N PHE A 744 28.75 -8.06 8.47
CA PHE A 744 28.15 -7.61 7.21
C PHE A 744 29.20 -7.45 6.10
N ASP A 745 30.32 -6.79 6.38
CA ASP A 745 31.39 -6.62 5.39
C ASP A 745 32.04 -7.96 5.03
N ARG A 746 32.23 -8.88 5.99
CA ARG A 746 32.73 -10.25 5.71
C ARG A 746 31.78 -11.04 4.80
N ILE A 747 30.46 -10.95 5.01
CA ILE A 747 29.46 -11.58 4.12
C ILE A 747 29.54 -10.96 2.72
N ILE A 748 29.58 -9.63 2.61
CA ILE A 748 29.65 -8.92 1.33
C ILE A 748 30.97 -9.22 0.58
N GLN A 749 32.09 -9.37 1.28
CA GLN A 749 33.37 -9.81 0.70
C GLN A 749 33.31 -11.27 0.21
N THR A 750 32.61 -12.15 0.93
CA THR A 750 32.43 -13.56 0.53
C THR A 750 31.62 -13.67 -0.76
N ILE A 751 30.48 -12.97 -0.83
CA ILE A 751 29.67 -12.84 -2.07
C ILE A 751 30.52 -12.21 -3.18
N GLY A 752 31.27 -11.16 -2.86
CA GLY A 752 32.14 -10.42 -3.78
C GLY A 752 33.16 -11.31 -4.47
N HIS A 753 33.96 -12.03 -3.69
CA HIS A 753 34.98 -12.94 -4.19
C HIS A 753 34.38 -14.09 -5.02
N ALA A 754 33.26 -14.67 -4.57
CA ALA A 754 32.62 -15.78 -5.24
C ALA A 754 32.00 -15.44 -6.62
N ILE A 755 31.75 -14.15 -6.91
CA ILE A 755 31.26 -13.69 -8.22
C ILE A 755 32.32 -12.92 -9.03
N GLU A 756 33.53 -12.70 -8.50
CA GLU A 756 34.56 -11.92 -9.19
C GLU A 756 35.12 -12.73 -10.38
N THR A 757 34.99 -12.17 -11.59
CA THR A 757 35.43 -12.77 -12.87
C THR A 757 34.74 -14.08 -13.30
N GLN A 758 33.63 -14.47 -12.69
CA GLN A 758 32.90 -15.70 -13.07
C GLN A 758 32.06 -15.55 -14.36
N ASP A 759 32.47 -16.25 -15.43
CA ASP A 759 31.63 -16.51 -16.61
C ASP A 759 30.63 -17.68 -16.36
N ASN A 760 30.75 -18.42 -15.25
CA ASN A 760 29.89 -19.58 -14.94
C ASN A 760 28.50 -19.16 -14.40
N ASN A 761 27.48 -19.31 -15.23
CA ASN A 761 26.10 -18.95 -14.91
C ASN A 761 25.45 -19.80 -13.79
N GLN A 762 25.98 -20.99 -13.47
CA GLN A 762 25.48 -21.79 -12.33
C GLN A 762 25.83 -21.12 -11.00
N ILE A 763 27.10 -20.72 -10.83
CA ILE A 763 27.58 -20.02 -9.63
C ILE A 763 26.86 -18.67 -9.46
N LEU A 764 26.69 -17.93 -10.56
CA LEU A 764 25.92 -16.68 -10.55
C LEU A 764 24.44 -16.92 -10.17
N ALA A 765 23.80 -17.99 -10.66
CA ALA A 765 22.43 -18.32 -10.32
C ALA A 765 22.27 -18.70 -8.83
N TYR A 766 23.17 -19.52 -8.28
CA TYR A 766 23.24 -19.85 -6.85
C TYR A 766 23.33 -18.58 -5.98
N TRP A 767 24.26 -17.68 -6.30
CA TRP A 767 24.42 -16.43 -5.55
C TRP A 767 23.27 -15.44 -5.78
N LEU A 768 22.60 -15.44 -6.92
CA LEU A 768 21.39 -14.65 -7.15
C LEU A 768 20.24 -15.12 -6.25
N SER A 769 20.00 -16.43 -6.15
CA SER A 769 18.97 -17.02 -5.29
C SER A 769 19.23 -16.74 -3.81
N ASN A 770 20.47 -16.94 -3.36
CA ASN A 770 20.86 -16.67 -1.99
C ASN A 770 20.77 -15.17 -1.65
N SER A 771 21.32 -14.29 -2.49
CA SER A 771 21.33 -12.84 -2.24
C SER A 771 19.95 -12.22 -2.27
N SER A 772 19.09 -12.62 -3.22
CA SER A 772 17.70 -12.13 -3.30
C SER A 772 16.83 -12.64 -2.15
N THR A 773 17.02 -13.89 -1.72
CA THR A 773 16.34 -14.45 -0.53
C THR A 773 16.78 -13.75 0.75
N LEU A 774 18.09 -13.54 0.96
CA LEU A 774 18.57 -12.81 2.13
C LEU A 774 18.05 -11.36 2.13
N LEU A 775 18.02 -10.70 0.97
CA LEU A 775 17.45 -9.35 0.83
C LEU A 775 15.95 -9.30 1.17
N LEU A 776 15.17 -10.32 0.78
CA LEU A 776 13.76 -10.45 1.13
C LEU A 776 13.54 -10.58 2.65
N LEU A 777 14.35 -11.40 3.32
CA LEU A 777 14.28 -11.60 4.76
C LEU A 777 14.67 -10.31 5.51
N LEU A 778 15.70 -9.60 5.06
CA LEU A 778 16.07 -8.28 5.60
C LEU A 778 14.97 -7.23 5.37
N GLN A 779 14.35 -7.20 4.19
CA GLN A 779 13.24 -6.28 3.87
C GLN A 779 12.03 -6.51 4.78
N ARG A 780 11.71 -7.76 5.13
CA ARG A 780 10.60 -8.10 6.04
C ARG A 780 10.92 -7.83 7.52
N THR A 781 12.20 -7.85 7.91
CA THR A 781 12.66 -7.72 9.31
C THR A 781 12.98 -6.28 9.72
N LEU A 782 13.66 -5.52 8.86
CA LEU A 782 14.28 -4.24 9.23
C LEU A 782 13.28 -3.07 9.10
N LYS A 783 12.85 -2.52 10.24
CA LYS A 783 12.17 -1.23 10.33
C LYS A 783 13.21 -0.11 10.25
N ALA A 784 13.02 0.82 9.32
CA ALA A 784 13.74 2.10 9.35
C ALA A 784 13.14 2.98 10.45
N SER A 785 14.00 3.49 11.33
CA SER A 785 13.61 4.54 12.27
C SER A 785 13.24 5.84 11.53
N GLY A 786 12.59 6.78 12.22
CA GLY A 786 11.80 7.86 11.62
C GLY A 786 12.55 8.83 10.70
N ALA A 787 12.73 8.46 9.43
CA ALA A 787 13.43 9.23 8.40
C ALA A 787 12.67 9.27 7.06
N ALA A 788 11.35 9.55 7.11
CA ALA A 788 10.51 9.77 5.93
C ALA A 788 10.75 11.17 5.30
N GLY A 789 12.02 11.51 5.06
CA GLY A 789 12.46 12.79 4.54
C GLY A 789 13.98 12.83 4.33
N MET A 790 14.40 13.38 3.18
CA MET A 790 15.80 13.67 2.84
C MET A 790 16.75 12.47 2.60
N ALA A 791 16.48 11.70 1.53
CA ALA A 791 17.54 11.07 0.74
C ALA A 791 17.37 11.48 -0.75
N PRO A 792 18.44 11.79 -1.50
CA PRO A 792 18.32 12.41 -2.81
C PRO A 792 17.94 11.40 -3.90
N GLN A 793 16.74 11.54 -4.47
CA GLN A 793 16.37 10.85 -5.71
C GLN A 793 17.32 11.25 -6.85
N ARG A 794 18.24 10.34 -7.21
CA ARG A 794 18.96 10.41 -8.50
C ARG A 794 17.95 10.23 -9.64
N ARG A 795 17.39 11.34 -10.14
CA ARG A 795 16.66 11.35 -11.41
C ARG A 795 17.62 10.95 -12.53
N ARG A 796 17.61 9.67 -12.92
CA ARG A 796 17.99 9.28 -14.28
C ARG A 796 16.82 9.63 -15.19
N SER A 797 17.08 10.45 -16.19
CA SER A 797 16.06 10.96 -17.11
C SER A 797 15.79 9.95 -18.22
N SER A 798 14.93 8.97 -17.96
CA SER A 798 14.39 8.12 -19.03
C SER A 798 13.52 8.96 -19.97
N SER A 799 13.79 8.85 -21.27
CA SER A 799 13.10 9.58 -22.34
C SER A 799 11.60 9.28 -22.37
N ALA A 800 10.76 10.29 -22.63
CA ALA A 800 9.32 10.10 -22.69
C ALA A 800 8.86 9.54 -24.05
N THR A 801 8.52 8.24 -24.10
CA THR A 801 7.76 7.65 -25.21
C THR A 801 6.27 7.97 -25.06
N LEU A 802 5.85 9.09 -25.65
CA LEU A 802 4.46 9.58 -25.61
C LEU A 802 3.51 8.83 -26.58
N PHE A 803 3.42 7.50 -26.47
CA PHE A 803 2.32 6.73 -27.07
C PHE A 803 1.90 5.56 -26.19
N GLY A 804 0.75 5.70 -25.53
CA GLY A 804 0.27 4.75 -24.51
C GLY A 804 -1.06 5.15 -23.84
N ARG A 805 -1.93 5.88 -24.57
CA ARG A 805 -3.19 6.43 -24.05
C ARG A 805 -4.36 6.23 -25.02
N MET A 806 -4.62 4.98 -25.45
CA MET A 806 -5.88 4.65 -26.15
C MET A 806 -6.39 3.21 -25.99
N THR A 807 -5.66 2.30 -25.33
CA THR A 807 -5.94 0.85 -25.32
C THR A 807 -6.14 0.24 -23.91
N GLN A 808 -6.63 1.03 -22.95
CA GLN A 808 -6.87 0.60 -21.56
C GLN A 808 -8.26 1.03 -21.02
N VAL A 809 -9.28 0.97 -21.90
CA VAL A 809 -10.66 1.42 -21.59
C VAL A 809 -11.70 0.28 -21.68
N TRP A 810 -11.31 -0.92 -22.11
CA TRP A 810 -12.20 -2.07 -22.29
C TRP A 810 -11.62 -3.38 -21.71
N ASN A 811 -11.39 -3.40 -20.39
CA ASN A 811 -11.36 -4.63 -19.56
C ASN A 811 -11.25 -4.32 -18.04
N TYR A 812 -12.15 -3.50 -17.50
CA TYR A 812 -12.28 -3.35 -16.03
C TYR A 812 -13.73 -3.09 -15.62
N SER A 813 -14.56 -4.14 -15.66
CA SER A 813 -15.97 -4.07 -15.24
C SER A 813 -16.47 -5.33 -14.52
N PHE A 814 -15.64 -5.94 -13.67
CA PHE A 814 -16.12 -6.81 -12.60
C PHE A 814 -15.17 -6.87 -11.39
N ARG A 815 -15.75 -6.83 -10.17
CA ARG A 815 -15.11 -6.95 -8.83
C ARG A 815 -14.02 -5.93 -8.44
N GLY A 816 -14.00 -5.56 -7.14
CA GLY A 816 -12.90 -4.84 -6.48
C GLY A 816 -13.32 -3.57 -5.74
N THR A 817 -13.63 -3.68 -4.44
CA THR A 817 -13.84 -2.53 -3.54
C THR A 817 -12.51 -1.93 -3.06
N PRO A 818 -12.44 -0.63 -2.70
CA PRO A 818 -11.23 -0.03 -2.16
C PRO A 818 -11.08 -0.30 -0.64
N GLN A 819 -10.19 -1.23 -0.27
CA GLN A 819 -9.68 -1.33 1.09
C GLN A 819 -8.69 -0.18 1.37
N GLY A 820 -8.95 0.63 2.40
CA GLY A 820 -8.16 1.83 2.71
C GLY A 820 -8.23 2.33 4.15
N VAL A 821 -8.74 1.52 5.08
CA VAL A 821 -8.74 1.80 6.54
C VAL A 821 -8.42 0.50 7.27
N ASN A 822 -7.28 0.44 7.95
CA ASN A 822 -6.93 -0.67 8.84
C ASN A 822 -7.58 -0.45 10.21
N LEU A 823 -8.76 -1.01 10.42
CA LEU A 823 -9.41 -1.11 11.73
C LEU A 823 -9.63 -2.60 12.04
N ALA A 824 -8.70 -3.19 12.79
CA ALA A 824 -8.70 -4.61 13.15
C ALA A 824 -8.25 -4.81 14.60
N LEU A 825 -9.15 -4.48 15.52
CA LEU A 825 -9.16 -4.98 16.90
C LEU A 825 -10.55 -5.58 17.15
N ILE A 826 -10.65 -6.55 18.05
CA ILE A 826 -11.90 -7.22 18.48
C ILE A 826 -12.52 -8.12 17.38
N ASN A 827 -11.92 -9.30 17.18
CA ASN A 827 -12.57 -10.56 17.58
C ASN A 827 -11.57 -11.72 17.52
N GLY A 828 -11.62 -12.61 18.51
CA GLY A 828 -10.73 -13.76 18.62
C GLY A 828 -11.27 -14.99 17.89
N SER A 829 -10.38 -15.72 17.23
CA SER A 829 -10.57 -17.14 16.91
C SER A 829 -9.22 -17.82 17.07
N LEU A 830 -9.21 -18.98 17.73
CA LEU A 830 -7.99 -19.62 18.22
C LEU A 830 -7.46 -20.62 17.18
N THR A 831 -6.40 -20.25 16.47
CA THR A 831 -5.53 -21.19 15.75
C THR A 831 -4.07 -20.95 16.16
N SER A 832 -3.38 -22.01 16.56
CA SER A 832 -2.02 -21.97 17.09
C SER A 832 -0.97 -22.10 15.99
N GLY A 833 0.20 -21.47 16.21
CA GLY A 833 1.39 -21.68 15.39
C GLY A 833 1.48 -20.83 14.11
N VAL A 834 2.28 -19.78 14.20
CA VAL A 834 3.41 -19.41 13.30
C VAL A 834 3.90 -18.04 13.79
N ASP A 835 5.20 -17.90 14.00
CA ASP A 835 5.77 -16.69 14.58
C ASP A 835 5.67 -15.48 13.61
N LYS A 836 5.04 -14.40 14.07
CA LYS A 836 5.06 -13.12 13.37
C LYS A 836 6.43 -12.47 13.56
N LEU A 837 7.35 -12.78 12.65
CA LEU A 837 8.69 -12.19 12.50
C LEU A 837 8.80 -10.80 13.14
N ARG A 838 9.51 -10.73 14.28
CA ARG A 838 9.73 -9.47 15.01
C ARG A 838 10.38 -8.45 14.08
N GLN A 839 9.71 -7.31 13.91
CA GLN A 839 10.31 -6.17 13.22
C GLN A 839 11.33 -5.50 14.14
N VAL A 840 12.58 -5.43 13.70
CA VAL A 840 13.73 -4.90 14.44
C VAL A 840 14.02 -3.47 14.01
N GLU A 841 14.33 -2.57 14.95
CA GLU A 841 14.81 -1.22 14.62
C GLU A 841 16.28 -1.29 14.15
N ALA A 842 16.49 -1.02 12.86
CA ALA A 842 17.78 -1.25 12.22
C ALA A 842 18.77 -0.09 12.45
N LYS A 843 19.94 -0.38 13.01
CA LYS A 843 21.08 0.56 13.05
C LYS A 843 21.71 0.74 11.67
N TYR A 844 22.49 1.81 11.50
CA TYR A 844 23.12 2.19 10.23
C TYR A 844 23.89 1.05 9.51
N PRO A 845 24.69 0.19 10.18
CA PRO A 845 25.39 -0.91 9.49
C PRO A 845 24.43 -1.89 8.80
N ALA A 846 23.27 -2.18 9.38
CA ALA A 846 22.28 -3.08 8.80
C ALA A 846 21.56 -2.46 7.59
N LEU A 847 21.35 -1.15 7.60
CA LEU A 847 20.82 -0.40 6.45
C LEU A 847 21.83 -0.34 5.30
N LEU A 848 23.11 -0.14 5.62
CA LEU A 848 24.21 -0.19 4.64
C LEU A 848 24.36 -1.59 4.04
N PHE A 849 24.34 -2.64 4.87
CA PHE A 849 24.37 -4.04 4.41
C PHE A 849 23.24 -4.37 3.44
N LYS A 850 22.01 -3.95 3.77
CA LYS A 850 20.84 -4.08 2.88
C LYS A 850 21.04 -3.36 1.55
N GLN A 851 21.65 -2.17 1.56
CA GLN A 851 21.96 -1.41 0.33
C GLN A 851 23.07 -2.06 -0.50
N GLN A 852 24.14 -2.55 0.14
CA GLN A 852 25.21 -3.30 -0.52
C GLN A 852 24.65 -4.59 -1.15
N LEU A 853 23.87 -5.38 -0.41
CA LEU A 853 23.25 -6.62 -0.89
C LEU A 853 22.29 -6.36 -2.07
N THR A 854 21.55 -5.24 -2.05
CA THR A 854 20.74 -4.80 -3.20
C THR A 854 21.62 -4.60 -4.44
N ALA A 855 22.71 -3.84 -4.32
CA ALA A 855 23.64 -3.62 -5.44
C ALA A 855 24.31 -4.92 -5.93
N TYR A 856 24.50 -5.90 -5.05
CA TYR A 856 24.97 -7.23 -5.44
C TYR A 856 23.92 -8.04 -6.21
N VAL A 857 22.65 -8.02 -5.80
CA VAL A 857 21.54 -8.63 -6.58
C VAL A 857 21.45 -7.99 -7.97
N GLU A 858 21.54 -6.65 -8.06
CA GLU A 858 21.57 -5.92 -9.34
C GLU A 858 22.79 -6.32 -10.21
N LYS A 859 23.99 -6.42 -9.61
CA LYS A 859 25.23 -6.81 -10.29
C LYS A 859 25.16 -8.24 -10.84
N ILE A 860 24.74 -9.20 -10.02
CA ILE A 860 24.66 -10.62 -10.42
C ILE A 860 23.60 -10.82 -11.52
N TYR A 861 22.42 -10.19 -11.37
CA TYR A 861 21.39 -10.17 -12.42
C TYR A 861 21.95 -9.60 -13.74
N GLY A 862 22.68 -8.48 -13.67
CA GLY A 862 23.33 -7.86 -14.82
C GLY A 862 24.33 -8.80 -15.50
N MET A 863 25.19 -9.48 -14.73
CA MET A 863 26.17 -10.45 -15.25
C MET A 863 25.50 -11.63 -15.97
N ILE A 864 24.46 -12.24 -15.39
CA ILE A 864 23.72 -13.35 -16.04
C ILE A 864 23.08 -12.89 -17.35
N ARG A 865 22.43 -11.71 -17.35
CA ARG A 865 21.83 -11.12 -18.55
C ARG A 865 22.88 -10.85 -19.62
N ASP A 866 24.01 -10.25 -19.24
CA ASP A 866 25.03 -9.83 -20.20
C ASP A 866 25.86 -11.00 -20.73
N ASN A 867 26.01 -12.09 -19.95
CA ASN A 867 26.51 -13.38 -20.42
C ASN A 867 25.57 -14.00 -21.48
N LEU A 868 24.25 -13.99 -21.26
CA LEU A 868 23.28 -14.48 -22.24
C LEU A 868 23.26 -13.59 -23.50
N LYS A 869 23.36 -12.26 -23.38
CA LYS A 869 23.56 -11.35 -24.53
C LYS A 869 24.82 -11.69 -25.32
N LYS A 870 25.96 -11.92 -24.63
CA LYS A 870 27.26 -12.30 -25.20
C LYS A 870 27.20 -13.61 -25.98
N GLU A 871 26.45 -14.60 -25.50
CA GLU A 871 26.26 -15.89 -26.20
C GLU A 871 25.37 -15.77 -27.45
N ILE A 872 24.20 -15.12 -27.35
CA ILE A 872 23.25 -15.07 -28.47
C ILE A 872 23.59 -14.02 -29.53
N SER A 873 24.31 -12.95 -29.19
CA SER A 873 24.63 -11.84 -30.11
C SER A 873 25.17 -12.27 -31.48
N PRO A 874 26.18 -13.16 -31.62
CA PRO A 874 26.64 -13.64 -32.92
C PRO A 874 25.58 -14.41 -33.71
N LEU A 875 24.75 -15.21 -33.02
CA LEU A 875 23.66 -15.97 -33.65
C LEU A 875 22.56 -15.02 -34.16
N VAL A 876 22.15 -14.04 -33.35
CA VAL A 876 21.17 -13.01 -33.74
C VAL A 876 21.64 -12.22 -34.96
N GLY A 877 22.94 -11.93 -35.08
CA GLY A 877 23.54 -11.30 -36.26
C GLY A 877 23.43 -12.14 -37.54
N SER A 878 23.46 -13.47 -37.42
CA SER A 878 23.25 -14.40 -38.54
C SER A 878 21.76 -14.60 -38.86
N CYS A 879 20.89 -14.58 -37.85
CA CYS A 879 19.44 -14.81 -37.98
C CYS A 879 18.67 -13.77 -38.81
N ILE A 880 19.20 -12.55 -38.99
CA ILE A 880 18.53 -11.47 -39.74
C ILE A 880 18.69 -11.57 -41.27
N GLN A 881 19.54 -12.47 -41.79
CA GLN A 881 19.73 -12.64 -43.23
C GLN A 881 19.76 -14.12 -43.61
N ALA A 882 18.84 -14.54 -44.49
CA ALA A 882 18.79 -15.90 -44.98
C ALA A 882 20.11 -16.31 -45.69
N PRO A 883 20.78 -17.40 -45.27
CA PRO A 883 21.90 -18.01 -45.98
C PRO A 883 21.67 -18.12 -47.50
N ARG A 884 22.49 -17.39 -48.27
CA ARG A 884 22.45 -17.40 -49.74
C ARG A 884 23.09 -18.69 -50.28
N THR A 885 22.30 -19.75 -50.41
CA THR A 885 22.69 -20.92 -51.21
C THR A 885 23.00 -20.48 -52.65
N SER A 886 24.13 -20.94 -53.18
CA SER A 886 24.72 -20.38 -54.39
C SER A 886 23.78 -20.49 -55.62
N ARG A 887 23.52 -19.37 -56.30
CA ARG A 887 22.83 -19.33 -57.61
C ARG A 887 23.73 -19.90 -58.72
N ALA A 888 24.01 -21.20 -58.66
CA ALA A 888 24.96 -21.91 -59.52
C ALA A 888 24.44 -23.23 -60.11
N SER A 889 23.13 -23.49 -60.04
CA SER A 889 22.43 -24.45 -60.91
C SER A 889 20.91 -24.26 -60.78
N LEU A 890 20.25 -23.81 -61.85
CA LEU A 890 18.81 -23.98 -62.14
C LEU A 890 18.43 -23.25 -63.45
N VAL A 891 18.98 -23.73 -64.57
CA VAL A 891 18.50 -23.38 -65.92
C VAL A 891 17.78 -24.60 -66.49
N LYS A 892 16.50 -24.42 -66.83
CA LYS A 892 15.55 -25.41 -67.39
C LYS A 892 15.20 -26.64 -66.50
N GLY A 893 13.90 -26.95 -66.42
CA GLY A 893 13.46 -28.33 -66.68
C GLY A 893 12.72 -29.12 -65.59
N SER A 894 11.42 -28.84 -65.42
CA SER A 894 10.37 -29.85 -65.12
C SER A 894 10.30 -30.57 -63.75
N SER A 895 9.13 -31.17 -63.52
CA SER A 895 8.73 -32.10 -62.45
C SER A 895 8.55 -31.57 -61.02
N ARG A 896 7.63 -32.20 -60.28
CA ARG A 896 7.29 -31.93 -58.87
C ARG A 896 7.80 -33.10 -58.00
N SER A 897 8.61 -32.83 -56.97
CA SER A 897 8.89 -33.77 -55.87
C SER A 897 9.38 -33.02 -54.61
N PRO A 898 9.27 -33.58 -53.39
CA PRO A 898 9.43 -32.83 -52.15
C PRO A 898 10.88 -32.77 -51.63
N GLY A 899 11.71 -31.90 -52.21
CA GLY A 899 13.11 -31.68 -51.76
C GLY A 899 13.31 -30.62 -50.67
N THR A 900 12.26 -29.90 -50.24
CA THR A 900 12.39 -28.60 -49.56
C THR A 900 12.89 -28.66 -48.11
N THR A 901 12.60 -29.76 -47.38
CA THR A 901 12.73 -29.83 -45.92
C THR A 901 14.17 -29.66 -45.42
N ALA A 902 15.13 -30.32 -46.06
CA ALA A 902 16.53 -30.30 -45.62
C ALA A 902 17.18 -28.91 -45.76
N ALA A 903 16.83 -28.15 -46.80
CA ALA A 903 17.29 -26.77 -46.98
C ALA A 903 16.71 -25.84 -45.90
N GLN A 904 15.43 -26.02 -45.53
CA GLN A 904 14.81 -25.25 -44.45
C GLN A 904 15.39 -25.58 -43.08
N GLN A 905 15.79 -26.83 -42.81
CA GLN A 905 16.45 -27.21 -41.56
C GLN A 905 17.81 -26.52 -41.38
N ILE A 906 18.63 -26.45 -42.44
CA ILE A 906 19.92 -25.72 -42.40
C ILE A 906 19.71 -24.22 -42.16
N LEU A 907 18.69 -23.62 -42.78
CA LEU A 907 18.33 -22.21 -42.58
C LEU A 907 17.96 -21.92 -41.11
N ILE A 908 17.19 -22.81 -40.45
CA ILE A 908 16.65 -22.60 -39.10
C ILE A 908 17.71 -22.86 -38.00
N ALA A 909 18.85 -23.49 -38.31
CA ALA A 909 19.87 -23.89 -37.33
C ALA A 909 20.37 -22.76 -36.41
N HIS A 910 20.53 -21.52 -36.90
CA HIS A 910 20.93 -20.39 -36.05
C HIS A 910 19.85 -19.99 -35.04
N TRP A 911 18.57 -20.06 -35.42
CA TRP A 911 17.43 -19.79 -34.52
C TRP A 911 17.29 -20.87 -33.46
N GLN A 912 17.47 -22.14 -33.82
CA GLN A 912 17.54 -23.24 -32.85
C GLN A 912 18.76 -23.14 -31.93
N GLY A 913 19.87 -22.56 -32.39
CA GLY A 913 20.99 -22.15 -31.53
C GLY A 913 20.55 -21.18 -30.42
N ILE A 914 19.85 -20.10 -30.79
CA ILE A 914 19.32 -19.13 -29.81
C ILE A 914 18.34 -19.81 -28.84
N VAL A 915 17.38 -20.60 -29.35
CA VAL A 915 16.43 -21.35 -28.52
C VAL A 915 17.14 -22.28 -27.54
N LYS A 916 18.20 -22.98 -27.97
CA LYS A 916 19.02 -23.85 -27.11
C LYS A 916 19.75 -23.06 -26.01
N SER A 917 20.30 -21.89 -26.32
CA SER A 917 20.90 -20.99 -25.30
C SER A 917 19.86 -20.52 -24.28
N LEU A 918 18.68 -20.11 -24.73
CA LEU A 918 17.56 -19.69 -23.85
C LEU A 918 17.11 -20.84 -22.92
N ASP A 919 16.95 -22.05 -23.46
CA ASP A 919 16.54 -23.25 -22.70
C ASP A 919 17.62 -23.70 -21.70
N SER A 920 18.90 -23.57 -22.07
CA SER A 920 20.06 -23.84 -21.20
C SER A 920 20.10 -22.89 -19.99
N PHE A 921 19.94 -21.59 -20.23
CA PHE A 921 19.84 -20.60 -19.15
C PHE A 921 18.59 -20.81 -18.30
N LEU A 922 17.42 -21.07 -18.91
CA LEU A 922 16.18 -21.33 -18.17
C LEU A 922 16.32 -22.56 -17.26
N THR A 923 16.94 -23.62 -17.75
CA THR A 923 17.22 -24.84 -16.97
C THR A 923 18.19 -24.54 -15.83
N THR A 924 19.26 -23.79 -16.09
CA THR A 924 20.26 -23.38 -15.07
C THR A 924 19.62 -22.55 -13.95
N LEU A 925 18.77 -21.58 -14.30
CA LEU A 925 18.08 -20.72 -13.35
C LEU A 925 17.01 -21.48 -12.54
N LYS A 926 16.30 -22.44 -13.16
CA LYS A 926 15.35 -23.33 -12.48
C LYS A 926 16.05 -24.29 -11.51
N ALA A 927 17.15 -24.91 -11.91
CA ALA A 927 17.94 -25.83 -11.07
C ALA A 927 18.54 -25.14 -9.83
N ASN A 928 18.82 -23.84 -9.92
CA ASN A 928 19.29 -23.01 -8.80
C ASN A 928 18.15 -22.26 -8.08
N HIS A 929 16.89 -22.65 -8.30
CA HIS A 929 15.70 -22.07 -7.67
C HIS A 929 15.62 -20.53 -7.71
N VAL A 930 16.11 -19.92 -8.80
CA VAL A 930 16.09 -18.45 -8.97
C VAL A 930 14.64 -17.96 -9.00
N PRO A 931 14.28 -16.92 -8.20
CA PRO A 931 12.89 -16.45 -8.12
C PRO A 931 12.29 -16.17 -9.51
N PRO A 932 11.14 -16.77 -9.88
CA PRO A 932 10.63 -16.70 -11.27
C PRO A 932 10.40 -15.27 -11.77
N PHE A 933 10.09 -14.33 -10.88
CA PHE A 933 10.05 -12.89 -11.19
C PHE A 933 11.36 -12.37 -11.79
N LEU A 934 12.51 -12.72 -11.19
CA LEU A 934 13.83 -12.31 -11.70
C LEU A 934 14.15 -13.00 -13.03
N VAL A 935 13.81 -14.29 -13.16
CA VAL A 935 14.00 -15.05 -14.41
C VAL A 935 13.19 -14.43 -15.57
N ARG A 936 11.92 -14.10 -15.32
CA ARG A 936 11.03 -13.40 -16.26
C ARG A 936 11.61 -12.05 -16.69
N LYS A 937 12.21 -11.30 -15.77
CA LYS A 937 12.87 -10.03 -16.06
C LYS A 937 14.12 -10.19 -16.95
N VAL A 938 14.95 -11.22 -16.72
CA VAL A 938 16.09 -11.55 -17.61
C VAL A 938 15.57 -11.78 -19.03
N PHE A 939 14.63 -12.71 -19.21
CA PHE A 939 14.13 -13.05 -20.55
C PHE A 939 13.40 -11.90 -21.24
N THR A 940 12.70 -11.03 -20.50
CA THR A 940 12.09 -9.82 -21.07
C THR A 940 13.16 -8.89 -21.67
N GLN A 941 14.27 -8.64 -20.96
CA GLN A 941 15.36 -7.81 -21.50
C GLN A 941 16.12 -8.49 -22.64
N ILE A 942 16.23 -9.82 -22.64
CA ILE A 942 16.85 -10.58 -23.73
C ILE A 942 15.99 -10.53 -25.00
N PHE A 943 14.68 -10.66 -24.90
CA PHE A 943 13.77 -10.53 -26.05
C PHE A 943 13.72 -9.09 -26.57
N SER A 944 13.82 -8.08 -25.68
CA SER A 944 13.96 -6.68 -26.09
C SER A 944 15.30 -6.43 -26.81
N PHE A 945 16.40 -7.01 -26.34
CA PHE A 945 17.70 -6.99 -27.05
C PHE A 945 17.63 -7.66 -28.43
N ILE A 946 17.00 -8.84 -28.55
CA ILE A 946 16.78 -9.50 -29.84
C ILE A 946 15.95 -8.60 -30.77
N ASN A 947 14.89 -7.96 -30.26
CA ASN A 947 14.10 -6.98 -31.02
C ASN A 947 14.97 -5.84 -31.55
N VAL A 948 15.76 -5.19 -30.69
CA VAL A 948 16.65 -4.08 -31.04
C VAL A 948 17.66 -4.50 -32.11
N GLN A 949 18.35 -5.63 -31.92
CA GLN A 949 19.39 -6.10 -32.84
C GLN A 949 18.83 -6.45 -34.23
N LEU A 950 17.75 -7.24 -34.30
CA LEU A 950 17.14 -7.63 -35.57
C LEU A 950 16.53 -6.42 -36.30
N PHE A 951 15.80 -5.55 -35.58
CA PHE A 951 15.10 -4.41 -36.16
C PHE A 951 16.06 -3.31 -36.65
N ASN A 952 17.10 -2.98 -35.88
CA ASN A 952 18.13 -2.04 -36.33
C ASN A 952 18.91 -2.62 -37.54
N SER A 953 19.21 -3.92 -37.52
CA SER A 953 19.88 -4.60 -38.66
C SER A 953 19.02 -4.64 -39.92
N LEU A 954 17.68 -4.70 -39.78
CA LEU A 954 16.72 -4.56 -40.88
C LEU A 954 16.71 -3.13 -41.43
N LEU A 955 16.66 -2.13 -40.54
CA LEU A 955 16.62 -0.69 -40.91
C LEU A 955 17.92 -0.14 -41.51
N LEU A 956 19.05 -0.85 -41.34
CA LEU A 956 20.37 -0.44 -41.84
C LEU A 956 20.79 -1.17 -43.12
N ARG A 957 20.16 -2.29 -43.49
CA ARG A 957 20.59 -3.15 -44.61
C ARG A 957 19.46 -3.43 -45.59
N ARG A 958 19.51 -2.78 -46.76
CA ARG A 958 18.52 -2.94 -47.84
C ARG A 958 18.26 -4.41 -48.22
N GLU A 959 19.31 -5.23 -48.23
CA GLU A 959 19.24 -6.65 -48.56
C GLU A 959 18.46 -7.53 -47.55
N CYS A 960 18.09 -6.99 -46.40
CA CYS A 960 17.23 -7.68 -45.42
C CYS A 960 15.74 -7.38 -45.64
N CYS A 961 15.40 -6.31 -46.37
CA CYS A 961 14.04 -5.92 -46.69
C CYS A 961 13.55 -6.63 -47.97
N SER A 962 13.50 -7.96 -47.97
CA SER A 962 12.93 -8.74 -49.07
C SER A 962 11.76 -9.63 -48.62
N PHE A 963 11.00 -10.16 -49.58
CA PHE A 963 9.91 -11.07 -49.27
C PHE A 963 10.44 -12.39 -48.70
N SER A 964 11.45 -12.99 -49.34
CA SER A 964 12.01 -14.27 -48.86
C SER A 964 12.72 -14.12 -47.51
N ASN A 965 13.40 -12.99 -47.26
CA ASN A 965 14.01 -12.73 -45.96
C ASN A 965 12.95 -12.45 -44.87
N GLY A 966 11.83 -11.83 -45.26
CA GLY A 966 10.64 -11.73 -44.41
C GLY A 966 10.08 -13.10 -44.01
N GLU A 967 9.89 -14.02 -44.95
CA GLU A 967 9.47 -15.41 -44.65
C GLU A 967 10.45 -16.13 -43.72
N PHE A 968 11.76 -15.99 -43.97
CA PHE A 968 12.81 -16.60 -43.16
C PHE A 968 12.79 -16.11 -41.70
N VAL A 969 12.83 -14.79 -41.48
CA VAL A 969 12.80 -14.23 -40.13
C VAL A 969 11.44 -14.50 -39.46
N LYS A 970 10.33 -14.56 -40.21
CA LYS A 970 9.01 -14.94 -39.68
C LYS A 970 9.00 -16.37 -39.13
N ALA A 971 9.63 -17.32 -39.82
CA ALA A 971 9.78 -18.69 -39.32
C ALA A 971 10.63 -18.75 -38.05
N GLY A 972 11.76 -18.04 -38.02
CA GLY A 972 12.63 -17.96 -36.84
C GLY A 972 11.98 -17.29 -35.62
N LEU A 973 11.14 -16.27 -35.83
CA LEU A 973 10.34 -15.66 -34.76
C LEU A 973 9.28 -16.63 -34.20
N ALA A 974 8.75 -17.56 -35.00
CA ALA A 974 7.81 -18.58 -34.52
C ALA A 974 8.48 -19.63 -33.62
N GLU A 975 9.75 -19.95 -33.82
CA GLU A 975 10.52 -20.78 -32.87
C GLU A 975 10.66 -20.09 -31.50
N LEU A 976 10.82 -18.76 -31.48
CA LEU A 976 10.83 -17.97 -30.23
C LEU A 976 9.44 -17.87 -29.58
N GLU A 977 8.36 -17.77 -30.37
CA GLU A 977 6.98 -17.86 -29.88
C GLU A 977 6.70 -19.21 -29.21
N HIS A 978 7.13 -20.30 -29.86
CA HIS A 978 7.01 -21.65 -29.33
C HIS A 978 7.84 -21.86 -28.05
N TRP A 979 9.06 -21.30 -27.99
CA TRP A 979 9.86 -21.33 -26.76
C TRP A 979 9.18 -20.59 -25.60
N CYS A 980 8.59 -19.40 -25.84
CA CYS A 980 7.82 -18.69 -24.82
C CYS A 980 6.65 -19.52 -24.28
N TYR A 981 5.94 -20.25 -25.16
CA TYR A 981 4.88 -21.17 -24.74
C TYR A 981 5.43 -22.33 -23.88
N LYS A 982 6.51 -22.98 -24.33
CA LYS A 982 7.19 -24.07 -23.60
C LYS A 982 7.73 -23.62 -22.23
N ALA A 983 8.25 -22.40 -22.15
CA ALA A 983 8.80 -21.82 -20.91
C ALA A 983 7.74 -21.49 -19.86
N THR A 984 6.46 -21.38 -20.28
CA THR A 984 5.26 -20.96 -19.52
C THR A 984 5.27 -19.50 -19.06
N ASP A 985 4.10 -18.90 -18.81
CA ASP A 985 4.00 -17.51 -18.34
C ASP A 985 4.87 -17.26 -17.10
N GLU A 986 4.93 -18.22 -16.16
CA GLU A 986 5.70 -18.13 -14.91
C GLU A 986 7.11 -17.55 -15.15
N TYR A 987 7.81 -18.06 -16.17
CA TYR A 987 9.19 -17.70 -16.52
C TYR A 987 9.33 -16.84 -17.78
N ALA A 988 8.41 -16.91 -18.75
CA ALA A 988 8.48 -16.12 -19.98
C ALA A 988 7.77 -14.76 -19.85
N GLY A 989 6.58 -14.74 -19.26
CA GLY A 989 5.72 -13.56 -19.16
C GLY A 989 5.57 -12.81 -20.50
N SER A 990 5.63 -11.48 -20.43
CA SER A 990 5.52 -10.57 -21.59
C SER A 990 6.75 -10.52 -22.51
N SER A 991 7.69 -11.48 -22.44
CA SER A 991 8.89 -11.48 -23.29
C SER A 991 8.54 -11.50 -24.79
N TRP A 992 7.43 -12.14 -25.17
CA TRP A 992 6.95 -12.18 -26.55
C TRP A 992 6.49 -10.80 -27.09
N ASP A 993 6.04 -9.90 -26.21
CA ASP A 993 5.58 -8.56 -26.57
C ASP A 993 6.73 -7.59 -26.84
N GLU A 994 7.93 -7.88 -26.36
CA GLU A 994 9.12 -7.06 -26.61
C GLU A 994 9.59 -7.14 -28.08
N LEU A 995 9.32 -8.27 -28.75
CA LEU A 995 9.57 -8.48 -30.17
C LEU A 995 8.59 -7.71 -31.10
N LYS A 996 7.71 -6.87 -30.56
CA LYS A 996 6.69 -6.10 -31.31
C LYS A 996 7.21 -5.35 -32.55
N HIS A 997 8.37 -4.70 -32.49
CA HIS A 997 8.87 -3.90 -33.61
C HIS A 997 9.31 -4.79 -34.79
N ILE A 998 10.14 -5.81 -34.51
CA ILE A 998 10.55 -6.77 -35.55
C ILE A 998 9.35 -7.60 -36.05
N ARG A 999 8.43 -8.03 -35.16
CA ARG A 999 7.21 -8.76 -35.55
C ARG A 999 6.33 -7.95 -36.51
N GLN A 1000 6.10 -6.66 -36.25
CA GLN A 1000 5.32 -5.80 -37.16
C GLN A 1000 6.05 -5.53 -38.47
N ALA A 1001 7.37 -5.23 -38.43
CA ALA A 1001 8.16 -5.00 -39.64
C ALA A 1001 8.21 -6.22 -40.57
N ILE A 1002 8.47 -7.41 -40.01
CA ILE A 1002 8.48 -8.68 -40.75
C ILE A 1002 7.05 -9.04 -41.21
N GLY A 1003 6.04 -8.79 -40.37
CA GLY A 1003 4.62 -8.95 -40.73
C GLY A 1003 4.27 -8.15 -41.99
N PHE A 1004 4.62 -6.86 -42.02
CA PHE A 1004 4.46 -5.99 -43.19
C PHE A 1004 5.20 -6.53 -44.42
N LEU A 1005 6.48 -6.93 -44.27
CA LEU A 1005 7.30 -7.46 -45.36
C LEU A 1005 6.72 -8.71 -46.05
N VAL A 1006 5.94 -9.54 -45.34
CA VAL A 1006 5.36 -10.80 -45.86
C VAL A 1006 3.92 -10.61 -46.40
N ILE A 1007 3.32 -9.42 -46.36
CA ILE A 1007 2.01 -9.15 -46.99
C ILE A 1007 2.13 -9.24 -48.52
N HIS A 1008 1.27 -10.01 -49.20
CA HIS A 1008 1.26 -10.08 -50.67
C HIS A 1008 0.60 -8.88 -51.36
N GLN A 1009 -0.40 -8.24 -50.75
CA GLN A 1009 -1.19 -7.16 -51.36
C GLN A 1009 -0.78 -5.76 -50.88
N LYS A 1010 0.50 -5.54 -50.54
CA LYS A 1010 1.01 -4.25 -50.01
C LYS A 1010 0.59 -3.02 -50.84
N PRO A 1011 0.57 -3.06 -52.19
CA PRO A 1011 0.13 -1.91 -52.98
C PRO A 1011 -1.31 -1.47 -52.68
N LYS A 1012 -2.21 -2.39 -52.33
CA LYS A 1012 -3.63 -2.05 -52.08
C LYS A 1012 -3.89 -1.43 -50.70
N LYS A 1013 -2.86 -1.21 -49.88
CA LYS A 1013 -2.98 -0.67 -48.53
C LYS A 1013 -2.74 0.84 -48.51
N THR A 1014 -3.67 1.57 -47.90
CA THR A 1014 -3.54 3.00 -47.63
C THR A 1014 -2.50 3.25 -46.52
N LEU A 1015 -2.04 4.50 -46.40
CA LEU A 1015 -1.15 4.90 -45.30
C LEU A 1015 -1.76 4.61 -43.93
N ASP A 1016 -3.06 4.88 -43.77
CA ASP A 1016 -3.78 4.75 -42.51
C ASP A 1016 -3.87 3.29 -42.03
N GLU A 1017 -4.22 2.37 -42.94
CA GLU A 1017 -4.18 0.92 -42.68
C GLU A 1017 -2.76 0.44 -42.33
N ILE A 1018 -1.71 1.04 -42.91
CA ILE A 1018 -0.33 0.67 -42.62
C ILE A 1018 0.09 1.17 -41.23
N SER A 1019 -0.22 2.42 -40.88
CA SER A 1019 0.18 3.01 -39.59
C SER A 1019 -0.66 2.57 -38.40
N HIS A 1020 -1.97 2.34 -38.59
CA HIS A 1020 -2.87 2.05 -37.47
C HIS A 1020 -3.24 0.56 -37.35
N ASP A 1021 -3.56 -0.14 -38.44
CA ASP A 1021 -3.98 -1.55 -38.37
C ASP A 1021 -2.79 -2.53 -38.40
N LEU A 1022 -1.80 -2.26 -39.25
CA LEU A 1022 -0.72 -3.22 -39.54
C LEU A 1022 0.54 -3.01 -38.69
N CYS A 1023 0.94 -1.76 -38.42
CA CYS A 1023 2.19 -1.44 -37.73
C CYS A 1023 2.08 -0.31 -36.67
N PRO A 1024 1.12 -0.35 -35.72
CA PRO A 1024 0.88 0.71 -34.74
C PRO A 1024 2.00 0.99 -33.72
N VAL A 1025 3.11 0.25 -33.75
CA VAL A 1025 4.29 0.49 -32.91
C VAL A 1025 5.45 1.11 -33.72
N LEU A 1026 5.39 1.09 -35.06
CA LEU A 1026 6.46 1.63 -35.91
C LEU A 1026 6.20 3.11 -36.24
N SER A 1027 7.23 3.95 -36.10
CA SER A 1027 7.12 5.36 -36.48
C SER A 1027 7.02 5.52 -37.99
N VAL A 1028 6.42 6.63 -38.46
CA VAL A 1028 6.33 6.94 -39.90
C VAL A 1028 7.71 6.96 -40.56
N GLN A 1029 8.76 7.39 -39.84
CA GLN A 1029 10.14 7.35 -40.28
C GLN A 1029 10.70 5.92 -40.46
N GLN A 1030 10.34 5.00 -39.58
CA GLN A 1030 10.71 3.57 -39.69
C GLN A 1030 9.94 2.89 -40.83
N LEU A 1031 8.63 3.14 -40.94
CA LEU A 1031 7.78 2.65 -42.03
C LEU A 1031 8.26 3.13 -43.40
N TYR A 1032 8.60 4.41 -43.52
CA TYR A 1032 9.19 4.98 -44.74
C TYR A 1032 10.52 4.31 -45.10
N ARG A 1033 11.41 4.07 -44.12
CA ARG A 1033 12.67 3.35 -44.35
C ARG A 1033 12.44 1.92 -44.86
N ILE A 1034 11.58 1.14 -44.21
CA ILE A 1034 11.26 -0.22 -44.64
C ILE A 1034 10.65 -0.21 -46.05
N SER A 1035 9.67 0.67 -46.29
CA SER A 1035 8.93 0.77 -47.57
C SER A 1035 9.77 1.26 -48.75
N THR A 1036 10.82 2.04 -48.50
CA THR A 1036 11.77 2.53 -49.54
C THR A 1036 12.97 1.60 -49.77
N MET A 1037 13.30 0.75 -48.80
CA MET A 1037 14.32 -0.29 -48.96
C MET A 1037 13.76 -1.59 -49.56
N TYR A 1038 12.46 -1.87 -49.38
CA TYR A 1038 11.84 -3.11 -49.81
C TYR A 1038 12.02 -3.42 -51.31
N TRP A 1039 12.27 -4.70 -51.59
CA TRP A 1039 12.23 -5.29 -52.91
C TRP A 1039 11.65 -6.71 -52.82
N ASP A 1040 10.69 -7.04 -53.69
CA ASP A 1040 10.15 -8.40 -53.80
C ASP A 1040 11.04 -9.25 -54.72
N ASP A 1041 11.78 -10.18 -54.11
CA ASP A 1041 12.67 -11.12 -54.77
C ASP A 1041 12.02 -12.45 -55.19
N LYS A 1042 10.74 -12.65 -54.87
CA LYS A 1042 10.00 -13.91 -55.08
C LYS A 1042 8.86 -13.80 -56.09
N TYR A 1043 8.15 -12.67 -56.11
CA TYR A 1043 7.02 -12.40 -57.02
C TYR A 1043 7.11 -11.06 -57.77
N GLY A 1044 8.13 -10.24 -57.51
CA GLY A 1044 8.35 -8.96 -58.22
C GLY A 1044 7.33 -7.85 -57.91
N THR A 1045 6.55 -7.96 -56.84
CA THR A 1045 5.57 -6.92 -56.44
C THR A 1045 6.22 -5.62 -55.94
N HIS A 1046 5.58 -4.49 -56.23
CA HIS A 1046 6.00 -3.18 -55.72
C HIS A 1046 5.76 -3.03 -54.21
N SER A 1047 6.55 -2.18 -53.53
CA SER A 1047 6.54 -2.06 -52.07
C SER A 1047 5.22 -1.52 -51.50
N VAL A 1048 4.75 -0.39 -52.02
CA VAL A 1048 3.47 0.27 -51.71
C VAL A 1048 3.02 1.00 -52.98
N SER A 1049 1.72 1.26 -53.17
CA SER A 1049 1.24 1.76 -54.46
C SER A 1049 1.56 3.24 -54.69
N PRO A 1050 1.95 3.62 -55.93
CA PRO A 1050 1.90 5.01 -56.40
C PRO A 1050 0.47 5.57 -56.47
N GLU A 1051 -0.53 4.70 -56.58
CA GLU A 1051 -1.95 5.01 -56.71
C GLU A 1051 -2.78 4.38 -55.59
N ALA A 1052 -3.26 5.18 -54.64
CA ALA A 1052 -4.43 4.82 -53.84
C ALA A 1052 -5.71 5.23 -54.61
N ARG A 1053 -6.54 4.26 -55.02
CA ARG A 1053 -7.80 4.54 -55.74
C ARG A 1053 -8.81 5.24 -54.85
N CYS A 1054 -8.86 6.57 -54.93
CA CYS A 1054 -9.96 7.38 -54.45
C CYS A 1054 -10.82 7.82 -55.65
N LEU A 1055 -12.13 7.56 -55.62
CA LEU A 1055 -13.06 7.94 -56.70
C LEU A 1055 -13.45 9.42 -56.60
N SER A 1056 -12.47 10.31 -56.77
CA SER A 1056 -12.69 11.75 -56.95
C SER A 1056 -11.48 12.39 -57.64
N ASN A 1057 -11.74 13.28 -58.61
CA ASN A 1057 -10.68 14.00 -59.32
C ASN A 1057 -10.05 15.07 -58.43
N THR A 1058 -8.81 14.88 -57.97
CA THR A 1058 -7.70 15.86 -57.92
C THR A 1058 -6.49 15.28 -57.17
N PHE A 1059 -5.30 15.40 -57.77
CA PHE A 1059 -3.99 14.92 -57.26
C PHE A 1059 -3.83 13.40 -57.06
N MET A 1060 -2.79 12.83 -57.70
CA MET A 1060 -2.29 11.49 -57.38
C MET A 1060 -1.67 11.48 -55.97
N LYS A 1061 -2.23 10.67 -55.07
CA LYS A 1061 -1.68 10.43 -53.74
C LYS A 1061 -0.85 9.15 -53.72
N ASN A 1062 0.44 9.31 -53.39
CA ASN A 1062 1.42 8.24 -53.25
C ASN A 1062 1.75 8.09 -51.76
N VAL A 1063 1.56 6.90 -51.20
CA VAL A 1063 1.76 6.60 -49.77
C VAL A 1063 3.18 6.97 -49.30
N ILE A 1064 4.19 6.81 -50.14
CA ILE A 1064 5.59 7.15 -49.82
C ILE A 1064 5.83 8.67 -49.82
N SER A 1065 5.03 9.44 -50.58
CA SER A 1065 5.03 10.91 -50.51
C SER A 1065 4.32 11.40 -49.25
N ASP A 1066 3.18 10.81 -48.89
CA ASP A 1066 2.41 11.18 -47.70
C ASP A 1066 3.21 10.89 -46.42
N MET A 1067 3.88 9.73 -46.34
CA MET A 1067 4.87 9.42 -45.29
C MET A 1067 5.99 10.47 -45.21
N ARG A 1068 6.47 10.98 -46.35
CA ARG A 1068 7.53 11.99 -46.39
C ARG A 1068 7.06 13.34 -45.85
N VAL A 1069 5.81 13.74 -46.11
CA VAL A 1069 5.22 14.98 -45.57
C VAL A 1069 5.14 14.88 -44.04
N LEU A 1070 4.54 13.81 -43.51
CA LEU A 1070 4.43 13.59 -42.07
C LEU A 1070 5.81 13.54 -41.38
N MET A 1071 6.81 12.91 -41.98
CA MET A 1071 8.19 12.93 -41.47
C MET A 1071 8.80 14.34 -41.40
N ILE A 1072 8.48 15.23 -42.34
CA ILE A 1072 8.97 16.61 -42.32
C ILE A 1072 8.28 17.38 -41.19
N GLU A 1073 6.99 17.16 -40.96
CA GLU A 1073 6.23 17.75 -39.86
C GLU A 1073 6.76 17.27 -38.49
N ASP A 1074 6.90 15.96 -38.29
CA ASP A 1074 7.41 15.35 -37.04
C ASP A 1074 8.86 15.72 -36.73
N SER A 1075 9.70 16.00 -37.73
CA SER A 1075 11.12 16.38 -37.55
C SER A 1075 11.34 17.65 -36.71
N ASN A 1076 10.27 18.40 -36.43
CA ASN A 1076 10.28 19.57 -35.56
C ASN A 1076 10.24 19.21 -34.06
N ASN A 1077 9.98 17.95 -33.70
CA ASN A 1077 9.91 17.47 -32.33
C ASN A 1077 11.27 16.89 -31.88
N PRO A 1078 11.97 17.51 -30.91
CA PRO A 1078 13.36 17.13 -30.57
C PRO A 1078 13.53 15.71 -29.99
N VAL A 1079 12.44 15.07 -29.56
CA VAL A 1079 12.45 13.66 -29.11
C VAL A 1079 12.49 12.69 -30.30
N SER A 1080 12.00 13.09 -31.48
CA SER A 1080 11.82 12.23 -32.66
C SER A 1080 13.02 12.30 -33.62
N THR A 1081 14.23 12.05 -33.11
CA THR A 1081 15.48 12.18 -33.89
C THR A 1081 16.24 10.88 -34.14
N SER A 1082 16.00 9.82 -33.34
CA SER A 1082 16.47 8.47 -33.67
C SER A 1082 15.35 7.67 -34.32
N PHE A 1083 15.66 7.02 -35.44
CA PHE A 1083 14.81 5.99 -36.06
C PHE A 1083 15.22 4.57 -35.67
N LEU A 1084 16.37 4.41 -35.01
CA LEU A 1084 16.86 3.16 -34.45
C LEU A 1084 16.39 3.02 -32.99
N LEU A 1085 16.27 1.78 -32.52
CA LEU A 1085 15.95 1.47 -31.13
C LEU A 1085 17.22 1.39 -30.28
N ASP A 1086 17.14 1.86 -29.03
CA ASP A 1086 18.22 1.76 -28.05
C ASP A 1086 18.06 0.50 -27.17
N ASP A 1087 19.18 -0.10 -26.74
CA ASP A 1087 19.21 -1.27 -25.84
C ASP A 1087 19.25 -0.83 -24.37
N ASP A 1088 18.08 -0.68 -23.73
CA ASP A 1088 17.98 -0.30 -22.31
C ASP A 1088 18.46 -1.43 -21.38
N SER A 1089 19.75 -1.35 -21.05
CA SER A 1089 20.44 -2.25 -20.12
C SER A 1089 20.33 -1.81 -18.64
N SER A 1090 19.36 -0.97 -18.28
CA SER A 1090 19.03 -0.67 -16.87
C SER A 1090 18.48 -1.90 -16.12
N ILE A 1091 18.24 -1.76 -14.81
CA ILE A 1091 17.64 -2.83 -13.98
C ILE A 1091 16.11 -2.67 -14.00
N PRO A 1092 15.34 -3.69 -14.43
CA PRO A 1092 13.90 -3.54 -14.72
C PRO A 1092 12.98 -3.85 -13.50
N PHE A 1093 13.48 -3.74 -12.27
CA PHE A 1093 12.77 -4.01 -11.03
C PHE A 1093 13.31 -3.18 -9.86
N SER A 1094 12.53 -3.04 -8.78
CA SER A 1094 12.97 -2.49 -7.50
C SER A 1094 12.98 -3.55 -6.38
N VAL A 1095 13.62 -3.24 -5.24
CA VAL A 1095 13.61 -4.10 -4.03
C VAL A 1095 12.18 -4.38 -3.55
N ASP A 1096 11.28 -3.41 -3.66
CA ASP A 1096 9.89 -3.58 -3.27
C ASP A 1096 9.13 -4.53 -4.21
N ASP A 1097 9.55 -4.66 -5.47
CA ASP A 1097 8.90 -5.57 -6.43
C ASP A 1097 9.37 -7.01 -6.23
N ILE A 1098 10.65 -7.21 -5.87
CA ILE A 1098 11.15 -8.48 -5.33
C ILE A 1098 10.33 -8.84 -4.07
N SER A 1099 10.14 -7.89 -3.15
CA SER A 1099 9.43 -8.12 -1.89
C SER A 1099 7.94 -8.47 -2.02
N LYS A 1100 7.28 -8.03 -3.10
CA LYS A 1100 5.87 -8.33 -3.41
C LYS A 1100 5.70 -9.63 -4.20
N SER A 1101 6.71 -10.06 -4.94
CA SER A 1101 6.63 -11.19 -5.88
C SER A 1101 7.20 -12.51 -5.32
N MET A 1102 8.08 -12.45 -4.31
CA MET A 1102 8.59 -13.65 -3.65
C MET A 1102 7.66 -14.15 -2.52
N GLU A 1103 7.42 -15.45 -2.50
CA GLU A 1103 6.58 -16.15 -1.53
C GLU A 1103 7.00 -15.92 -0.05
N PRO A 1104 6.12 -16.15 0.93
CA PRO A 1104 6.52 -16.27 2.33
C PRO A 1104 7.38 -17.53 2.50
N ILE A 1105 8.64 -17.34 2.89
CA ILE A 1105 9.57 -18.43 3.21
C ILE A 1105 9.48 -18.67 4.71
N ASP A 1106 9.00 -19.85 5.11
CA ASP A 1106 9.22 -20.34 6.47
C ASP A 1106 10.69 -20.73 6.65
N ILE A 1107 11.21 -20.49 7.85
CA ILE A 1107 12.63 -20.56 8.19
C ILE A 1107 12.85 -21.65 9.25
N ALA A 1108 11.80 -22.21 9.87
CA ALA A 1108 11.93 -23.25 10.88
C ALA A 1108 12.71 -24.47 10.37
N ASP A 1109 12.17 -25.14 9.35
CA ASP A 1109 12.49 -26.52 8.90
C ASP A 1109 13.85 -26.69 8.17
N ILE A 1110 14.77 -25.73 8.27
CA ILE A 1110 16.06 -25.78 7.57
C ILE A 1110 17.15 -26.30 8.51
N GLU A 1111 17.59 -27.53 8.24
CA GLU A 1111 18.70 -28.22 8.92
C GLU A 1111 20.05 -27.49 8.74
N PRO A 1112 20.93 -27.48 9.76
CA PRO A 1112 22.28 -26.93 9.65
C PRO A 1112 23.24 -27.88 8.94
N PRO A 1113 24.17 -27.39 8.09
CA PRO A 1113 25.23 -28.19 7.48
C PRO A 1113 26.18 -28.82 8.53
N PRO A 1114 26.85 -29.95 8.22
CA PRO A 1114 27.67 -30.68 9.19
C PRO A 1114 28.73 -29.83 9.91
N LEU A 1115 29.43 -28.96 9.17
CA LEU A 1115 30.43 -27.99 9.69
C LEU A 1115 29.90 -27.02 10.75
N VAL A 1116 28.59 -26.92 10.89
CA VAL A 1116 27.88 -26.03 11.81
C VAL A 1116 27.14 -26.83 12.89
N GLN A 1117 26.66 -28.03 12.54
CA GLN A 1117 25.98 -28.98 13.43
C GLN A 1117 26.85 -29.45 14.61
N GLU A 1118 28.17 -29.61 14.40
CA GLU A 1118 29.10 -30.09 15.43
C GLU A 1118 29.46 -29.04 16.50
N ASN A 1119 29.15 -27.76 16.30
CA ASN A 1119 29.56 -26.67 17.20
C ASN A 1119 28.42 -26.15 18.08
N SER A 1120 28.61 -26.24 19.40
CA SER A 1120 27.78 -25.65 20.47
C SER A 1120 27.25 -24.23 20.22
N GLY A 1121 28.00 -23.38 19.49
CA GLY A 1121 27.60 -22.02 19.16
C GLY A 1121 26.39 -21.90 18.24
N PHE A 1122 25.99 -23.00 17.57
CA PHE A 1122 24.94 -23.02 16.54
C PHE A 1122 23.75 -23.93 16.86
N MET A 1123 23.63 -24.44 18.10
CA MET A 1123 22.51 -25.29 18.53
C MET A 1123 21.12 -24.67 18.29
N PHE A 1124 21.03 -23.34 18.17
CA PHE A 1124 19.80 -22.61 17.83
C PHE A 1124 19.33 -22.78 16.37
N LEU A 1125 20.14 -23.39 15.50
CA LEU A 1125 19.76 -23.71 14.12
C LEU A 1125 18.99 -25.03 13.99
N LEU A 1126 19.19 -25.95 14.94
CA LEU A 1126 18.55 -27.27 14.96
C LEU A 1126 17.03 -27.14 15.24
N PRO A 1127 16.20 -28.05 14.70
CA PRO A 1127 14.81 -28.17 15.12
C PRO A 1127 14.73 -28.44 16.62
N ARG A 1128 13.73 -27.84 17.29
CA ARG A 1128 13.33 -28.32 18.61
C ARG A 1128 12.59 -29.64 18.44
N VAL A 1129 12.96 -30.61 19.26
CA VAL A 1129 12.14 -31.80 19.51
C VAL A 1129 11.20 -31.41 20.65
N ASP A 1130 9.97 -31.05 20.28
CA ASP A 1130 8.83 -30.87 21.19
C ASP A 1130 8.02 -32.18 21.25
#